data_AF-A0A4R2SVC2-F1
#
_entry.id   AF-A0A4R2SVC2-F1
#
_cell.length_a   1.000
_cell.length_b   1.000
_cell.length_c   1.000
_cell.angle_alpha   90.00
_cell.angle_beta   90.00
_cell.angle_gamma   90.00
#
_symmetry.space_group_name_H-M   'P 1'
#
loop_
_entity.id
_entity.type
_entity.pdbx_description
1 polymer ?
#
loop_
_entity_poly.entity_id
_entity_poly.type
_entity_poly.pdbx_seq_one_letter_code
_entity_poly.pdbx_strand_id
1 'polypeptide(L)'
;MRTILLEVSPLLNGVPTTVRLCGTASGSATTQLNGVPWLPCITKRHTRSRNFGRDGVLSPIDTSWGSVEFWLNKDFGNETWGEYEWSGAAARIFVGEEGQPFVSYTQQFEGNVSSLDRTGNKATIALLGPESSLTVPLLNLTYGGTGGADGMVSMKGTLKPRAFGTCETVAPVLVDGAKYIYQVHGYGPVSAIPYVYEFAQAFDSAKFKGDVASYDTLAALTLLPAEYATCLAQGMFRIGGAPREKISADVVVGNTDVATIARVMLGVAGIQPANIGNLSIFSGTNWSLYLTDQAEVLDTVRNMVFQAGGYIYADGTGIWQVGDYYAPQTAIVLNDDRSTFPLVRSMKELNANGPVYKASVGYRRCWNVHSEGEVSPALAQISDAQIAAAAQTAAALELAQQVRDDSKVAKDRLDAIVNDGILDRSEKVQLVQTFSAESAQQTGLQNQSTNVDVRFERAILSDAFANLKNHLDGLAPSYTNTTLDTPIDRAAFDARWRDYWLAKQNLLNALAGRASVTASWGGVTGEGKPADNATVGAPVGTNVGGRPVVQLLSDTDQAKADAAKAALDATNAKTAADQAAADAVAAKLRLTAIEADGILDRSEKADVVLRFANATAERMGLLNKGAEFSLSVERTTYSDAYDALVSYLNALNPAYNDSTQDTALDRAAFNAAWTRYFTERQNLLNAIYTKTRVAADAANTNADKAAADAAAAKLAADAAKVAADAAKAAADATTANFTAARLTQILQKPIDDIAKVTLDYGAQSLTTSKDLFDRNERSVRNLETLILNEDGTIRIEKISELSARIAAGVAGEATIRDAQIKDVKRLYQAGDAIVAADISTLGGRITKEVGDVKTATEGAIRDTRQAVIDGDYAQALRSDALSASITGLVQPGGNIYNLEAAVQRIDKAEVDNNGARAQETLNLKARLDNVNGASLEQSFTTYANKVDGIGAQYVLKVQSESNGVVAVAGMGLASSNGKSAVVFNADAFQINVPGAGTMPVFQADAQGVYMPNVRADNIKAGAIDFEFINKQAILDPNAGYQMMPGGIIFQWGRYRQSIRSEAVFTISFPMAFPNVCLSFSATPYLNTFNNERDLWIQIIGQPSQYGASVATQAARSAAQNIDGFDWFAVGR
;
A
#
# COMPACT_ATOMS: atom_id res chain seq x y z
N MET A 1 3.30 61.80 22.38
CA MET A 1 3.50 61.23 21.02
C MET A 1 4.43 60.02 21.14
N ARG A 2 4.26 58.93 20.38
CA ARG A 2 5.24 57.83 20.37
C ARG A 2 6.44 58.19 19.49
N THR A 3 7.63 58.20 20.08
CA THR A 3 8.90 58.47 19.39
C THR A 3 9.77 57.22 19.29
N ILE A 4 10.68 57.23 18.32
CA ILE A 4 11.68 56.19 18.07
C ILE A 4 13.05 56.76 18.41
N LEU A 5 13.87 55.93 19.05
CA LEU A 5 15.26 56.19 19.37
C LEU A 5 16.12 55.10 18.75
N LEU A 6 17.21 55.48 18.10
CA LEU A 6 18.19 54.57 17.52
C LEU A 6 19.56 54.90 18.09
N GLU A 7 20.19 53.92 18.71
CA GLU A 7 21.59 53.97 19.12
C GLU A 7 22.39 53.05 18.21
N VAL A 8 23.48 53.53 17.59
CA VAL A 8 24.40 52.72 16.77
C VAL A 8 25.82 53.03 17.19
N SER A 9 26.71 52.04 17.20
CA SER A 9 28.14 52.22 17.54
C SER A 9 29.06 51.86 16.37
N PRO A 10 29.07 52.66 15.28
CA PRO A 10 30.01 52.49 14.18
C PRO A 10 31.45 52.78 14.61
N LEU A 11 32.43 52.36 13.80
CA LEU A 11 33.85 52.59 14.10
C LEU A 11 34.31 53.91 13.48
N LEU A 12 34.96 54.76 14.27
CA LEU A 12 35.74 55.89 13.79
C LEU A 12 37.21 55.56 14.02
N ASN A 13 37.97 55.37 12.94
CA ASN A 13 39.38 54.95 13.01
C ASN A 13 39.60 53.69 13.88
N GLY A 14 38.70 52.71 13.74
CA GLY A 14 38.74 51.44 14.49
C GLY A 14 38.21 51.52 15.93
N VAL A 15 37.75 52.69 16.40
CA VAL A 15 37.19 52.84 17.76
C VAL A 15 35.67 52.94 17.71
N PRO A 16 34.92 52.09 18.43
CA PRO A 16 33.47 52.20 18.53
C PRO A 16 33.04 53.57 19.07
N THR A 17 32.24 54.29 18.29
CA THR A 17 31.74 55.62 18.60
C THR A 17 30.22 55.62 18.55
N THR A 18 29.55 55.82 19.68
CA THR A 18 28.09 55.76 19.76
C THR A 18 27.43 57.02 19.20
N VAL A 19 26.57 56.84 18.21
CA VAL A 19 25.68 57.86 17.65
C VAL A 19 24.23 57.61 18.06
N ARG A 20 23.47 58.67 18.30
CA ARG A 20 22.11 58.63 18.84
C ARG A 20 21.16 59.48 18.00
N LEU A 21 20.12 58.85 17.49
CA LEU A 21 19.16 59.45 16.58
C LEU A 21 17.74 59.29 17.13
N CYS A 22 16.87 60.28 16.92
CA CYS A 22 15.45 60.19 17.20
C CYS A 22 14.61 60.69 16.01
N GLY A 23 13.29 60.49 16.07
CA GLY A 23 12.37 60.94 15.03
C GLY A 23 12.43 62.45 14.80
N THR A 24 12.33 62.92 13.56
CA THR A 24 12.34 64.36 13.23
C THR A 24 11.23 65.18 13.89
N ALA A 25 10.11 64.55 14.25
CA ALA A 25 9.00 65.17 14.98
C ALA A 25 9.18 65.18 16.51
N SER A 26 10.33 64.75 17.04
CA SER A 26 10.56 64.67 18.49
C SER A 26 10.80 66.06 19.08
N GLY A 27 10.14 66.36 20.20
CA GLY A 27 10.34 67.58 20.96
C GLY A 27 11.52 67.50 21.94
N SER A 28 11.71 68.59 22.68
CA SER A 28 12.88 68.82 23.53
C SER A 28 13.09 67.73 24.61
N ALA A 29 12.02 67.20 25.18
CA ALA A 29 12.05 66.14 26.19
C ALA A 29 12.69 64.83 25.66
N THR A 30 12.57 64.55 24.35
CA THR A 30 13.19 63.39 23.71
C THR A 30 14.65 63.67 23.33
N THR A 31 14.95 64.87 22.85
CA THR A 31 16.31 65.24 22.38
C THR A 31 17.37 65.28 23.49
N GLN A 32 16.95 65.27 24.76
CA GLN A 32 17.82 65.28 25.95
C GLN A 32 17.52 64.10 26.91
N LEU A 33 16.86 63.05 26.40
CA LEU A 33 16.40 61.94 27.21
C LEU A 33 17.58 61.20 27.87
N ASN A 34 17.43 60.89 29.17
CA ASN A 34 18.46 60.24 29.99
C ASN A 34 19.79 61.01 30.09
N GLY A 35 19.75 62.34 29.96
CA GLY A 35 20.93 63.20 30.08
C GLY A 35 21.92 63.07 28.92
N VAL A 36 21.51 62.46 27.80
CA VAL A 36 22.31 62.33 26.58
C VAL A 36 21.60 62.97 25.39
N PRO A 37 22.33 63.56 24.43
CA PRO A 37 21.73 64.16 23.25
C PRO A 37 21.25 63.10 22.26
N TRP A 38 20.02 63.26 21.76
CA TRP A 38 19.44 62.48 20.67
C TRP A 38 19.12 63.41 19.50
N LEU A 39 19.73 63.17 18.33
CA LEU A 39 19.57 64.04 17.16
C LEU A 39 18.27 63.71 16.40
N PRO A 40 17.34 64.68 16.22
CA PRO A 40 16.03 64.43 15.59
C PRO A 40 16.13 64.38 14.06
N CYS A 41 16.84 63.38 13.53
CA CYS A 41 17.15 63.26 12.10
C CYS A 41 16.56 62.02 11.41
N ILE A 42 15.86 61.12 12.12
CA ILE A 42 15.22 59.93 11.49
C ILE A 42 14.02 60.36 10.65
N THR A 43 14.09 60.13 9.34
CA THR A 43 13.05 60.45 8.35
C THR A 43 12.13 59.28 8.05
N LYS A 44 12.65 58.05 8.11
CA LYS A 44 11.88 56.82 7.90
C LYS A 44 12.15 55.83 9.02
N ARG A 45 11.08 55.37 9.65
CA ARG A 45 11.14 54.32 10.68
C ARG A 45 11.32 52.96 10.04
N HIS A 46 12.02 52.07 10.74
CA HIS A 46 12.09 50.66 10.36
C HIS A 46 10.71 50.01 10.33
N THR A 47 10.53 49.04 9.45
CA THR A 47 9.33 48.19 9.39
C THR A 47 9.78 46.75 9.48
N ARG A 48 9.38 46.06 10.55
CA ARG A 48 9.62 44.63 10.70
C ARG A 48 8.53 43.86 9.94
N SER A 49 8.93 42.96 9.05
CA SER A 49 8.05 42.02 8.38
C SER A 49 8.50 40.58 8.64
N ARG A 50 7.53 39.68 8.73
CA ARG A 50 7.77 38.23 8.76
C ARG A 50 6.90 37.59 7.71
N ASN A 51 7.50 36.73 6.91
CA ASN A 51 6.79 35.98 5.90
C ASN A 51 6.72 34.50 6.29
N PHE A 52 5.50 33.96 6.38
CA PHE A 52 5.24 32.57 6.78
C PHE A 52 5.07 31.61 5.60
N GLY A 53 4.99 32.15 4.37
CA GLY A 53 4.81 31.37 3.16
C GLY A 53 5.18 32.14 1.90
N ARG A 54 5.37 31.42 0.79
CA ARG A 54 5.59 32.00 -0.54
C ARG A 54 4.61 31.37 -1.52
N ASP A 55 3.99 32.20 -2.35
CA ASP A 55 3.06 31.76 -3.40
C ASP A 55 1.93 30.83 -2.90
N GLY A 56 1.40 31.12 -1.71
CA GLY A 56 0.30 30.35 -1.10
C GLY A 56 0.71 29.05 -0.42
N VAL A 57 2.01 28.75 -0.33
CA VAL A 57 2.54 27.54 0.33
C VAL A 57 3.40 27.95 1.52
N LEU A 58 3.40 27.13 2.59
CA LEU A 58 4.29 27.31 3.72
C LEU A 58 5.76 27.28 3.26
N SER A 59 6.59 28.12 3.86
CA SER A 59 8.02 28.21 3.60
C SER A 59 8.76 28.49 4.91
N PRO A 60 10.08 28.24 5.00
CA PRO A 60 10.86 28.73 6.12
C PRO A 60 10.60 30.22 6.37
N ILE A 61 10.48 30.62 7.64
CA ILE A 61 10.16 32.02 7.99
C ILE A 61 11.31 32.92 7.57
N ASP A 62 10.98 33.89 6.73
CA ASP A 62 11.86 34.99 6.39
C ASP A 62 11.49 36.22 7.25
N THR A 63 12.48 36.83 7.89
CA THR A 63 12.28 37.99 8.77
C THR A 63 13.12 39.14 8.23
N SER A 64 12.45 40.23 7.87
CA SER A 64 13.12 41.49 7.57
C SER A 64 12.92 42.47 8.73
N TRP A 65 14.02 43.05 9.20
CA TRP A 65 14.00 44.12 10.20
C TRP A 65 13.85 45.51 9.57
N GLY A 66 13.89 45.58 8.23
CA GLY A 66 13.77 46.81 7.45
C GLY A 66 15.02 47.70 7.54
N SER A 67 14.85 48.95 7.15
CA SER A 67 15.92 49.96 7.18
C SER A 67 15.47 51.23 7.89
N VAL A 68 16.43 51.97 8.41
CA VAL A 68 16.23 53.33 8.95
C VAL A 68 16.83 54.32 7.96
N GLU A 69 16.05 55.35 7.62
CA GLU A 69 16.53 56.49 6.83
C GLU A 69 16.64 57.70 7.75
N PHE A 70 17.72 58.47 7.62
CA PHE A 70 17.94 59.69 8.37
C PHE A 70 18.68 60.75 7.55
N TRP A 71 18.52 62.01 7.98
CA TRP A 71 19.27 63.14 7.42
C TRP A 71 20.71 63.12 7.90
N LEU A 72 21.64 63.26 6.95
CA LEU A 72 23.07 63.36 7.17
C LEU A 72 23.59 64.66 6.54
N ASN A 73 23.51 65.77 7.29
CA ASN A 73 23.78 67.12 6.78
C ASN A 73 24.22 68.09 7.91
N LYS A 74 24.70 69.28 7.53
CA LYS A 74 25.18 70.31 8.46
C LYS A 74 24.12 70.84 9.42
N ASP A 75 22.84 70.76 9.06
CA ASP A 75 21.75 71.31 9.87
C ASP A 75 21.61 70.54 11.20
N PHE A 76 22.04 69.28 11.23
CA PHE A 76 22.11 68.44 12.43
C PHE A 76 23.55 68.25 12.96
N GLY A 77 24.55 68.87 12.34
CA GLY A 77 25.96 68.75 12.74
C GLY A 77 26.55 67.34 12.62
N ASN A 78 25.95 66.47 11.80
CA ASN A 78 26.27 65.05 11.75
C ASN A 78 27.00 64.61 10.46
N GLU A 79 27.46 65.54 9.62
CA GLU A 79 28.07 65.25 8.31
C GLU A 79 29.27 64.28 8.38
N THR A 80 30.05 64.36 9.45
CA THR A 80 31.25 63.55 9.69
C THR A 80 30.94 62.06 9.88
N TRP A 81 29.69 61.67 10.17
CA TRP A 81 29.34 60.26 10.31
C TRP A 81 29.44 59.48 8.98
N GLY A 82 29.52 60.18 7.85
CA GLY A 82 29.81 59.57 6.55
C GLY A 82 31.22 58.98 6.45
N GLU A 83 32.13 59.34 7.37
CA GLU A 83 33.51 58.82 7.42
C GLU A 83 33.64 57.58 8.32
N TYR A 84 32.57 57.17 9.01
CA TYR A 84 32.60 56.05 9.95
C TYR A 84 32.40 54.71 9.23
N GLU A 85 32.90 53.63 9.81
CA GLU A 85 32.63 52.27 9.34
C GLU A 85 31.39 51.70 10.03
N TRP A 86 30.30 51.60 9.26
CA TRP A 86 28.99 51.19 9.75
C TRP A 86 28.72 49.68 9.61
N SER A 87 29.42 49.01 8.69
CA SER A 87 29.17 47.59 8.41
C SER A 87 29.40 46.75 9.67
N GLY A 88 28.37 46.01 10.09
CA GLY A 88 28.46 45.17 11.29
C GLY A 88 28.39 45.95 12.61
N ALA A 89 28.16 47.27 12.59
CA ALA A 89 28.08 48.06 13.82
C ALA A 89 26.85 47.66 14.66
N ALA A 90 27.03 47.55 15.98
CA ALA A 90 25.94 47.21 16.89
C ALA A 90 24.91 48.35 16.98
N ALA A 91 23.63 47.99 16.94
CA ALA A 91 22.51 48.93 16.99
C ALA A 91 21.39 48.46 17.92
N ARG A 92 20.72 49.43 18.55
CA ARG A 92 19.54 49.23 19.40
C ARG A 92 18.46 50.24 19.07
N ILE A 93 17.21 49.79 19.07
CA ILE A 93 16.05 50.67 18.86
C ILE A 93 15.13 50.62 20.06
N PHE A 94 14.74 51.79 20.54
CA PHE A 94 13.77 51.96 21.62
C PHE A 94 12.57 52.76 21.12
N VAL A 95 11.37 52.37 21.58
CA VAL A 95 10.13 53.08 21.29
C VAL A 95 9.41 53.36 22.60
N GLY A 96 8.97 54.61 22.77
CA GLY A 96 8.30 55.04 23.99
C GLY A 96 7.45 56.28 23.77
N GLU A 97 6.74 56.67 24.81
CA GLU A 97 6.00 57.92 24.82
C GLU A 97 6.89 59.08 25.22
N GLU A 98 6.86 60.13 24.42
CA GLU A 98 7.55 61.37 24.69
C GLU A 98 7.18 61.95 26.07
N GLY A 99 8.19 62.42 26.81
CA GLY A 99 8.04 62.97 28.16
C GLY A 99 8.13 61.92 29.28
N GLN A 100 8.08 60.63 28.97
CA GLN A 100 8.28 59.55 29.94
C GLN A 100 9.77 59.24 30.17
N PRO A 101 10.17 58.71 31.35
CA PRO A 101 11.56 58.35 31.62
C PRO A 101 12.03 57.21 30.70
N PHE A 102 13.33 57.17 30.37
CA PHE A 102 13.88 56.17 29.43
C PHE A 102 13.58 54.72 29.83
N VAL A 103 13.47 54.42 31.14
CA VAL A 103 13.09 53.09 31.63
C VAL A 103 11.71 52.62 31.16
N SER A 104 10.80 53.52 30.80
CA SER A 104 9.49 53.17 30.23
C SER A 104 9.53 52.92 28.72
N TYR A 105 10.67 53.17 28.06
CA TYR A 105 10.84 52.88 26.65
C TYR A 105 11.06 51.37 26.48
N THR A 106 10.40 50.79 25.50
CA THR A 106 10.54 49.38 25.17
C THR A 106 11.59 49.21 24.09
N GLN A 107 12.59 48.37 24.34
CA GLN A 107 13.54 47.94 23.31
C GLN A 107 12.80 47.08 22.28
N GLN A 108 12.89 47.45 21.00
CA GLN A 108 12.23 46.77 19.88
C GLN A 108 13.21 45.99 19.00
N PHE A 109 14.49 46.34 19.05
CA PHE A 109 15.55 45.73 18.25
C PHE A 109 16.90 45.82 18.98
N GLU A 110 17.66 44.74 18.87
CA GLU A 110 19.10 44.69 19.11
C GLU A 110 19.73 43.79 18.06
N GLY A 111 20.81 44.27 17.42
CA GLY A 111 21.46 43.57 16.31
C GLY A 111 22.56 44.42 15.69
N ASN A 112 22.89 44.13 14.44
CA ASN A 112 23.91 44.85 13.69
C ASN A 112 23.26 45.69 12.58
N VAL A 113 24.05 46.49 11.87
CA VAL A 113 23.58 47.24 10.69
C VAL A 113 24.44 46.96 9.48
N SER A 114 23.88 47.19 8.29
CA SER A 114 24.62 47.16 7.04
C SER A 114 25.64 48.30 6.96
N SER A 115 26.43 48.32 5.88
CA SER A 115 27.08 49.55 5.45
C SER A 115 26.07 50.70 5.31
N LEU A 116 26.53 51.93 5.54
CA LEU A 116 25.77 53.15 5.28
C LEU A 116 25.66 53.39 3.78
N ASP A 117 24.45 53.34 3.25
CA ASP A 117 24.16 53.76 1.88
C ASP A 117 23.70 55.22 1.87
N ARG A 118 24.24 56.03 0.96
CA ARG A 118 24.01 57.49 0.95
C ARG A 118 23.61 57.97 -0.44
N THR A 119 22.43 58.59 -0.51
CA THR A 119 21.94 59.32 -1.70
C THR A 119 21.70 60.79 -1.32
N GLY A 120 22.59 61.70 -1.75
CA GLY A 120 22.51 63.12 -1.39
C GLY A 120 22.66 63.33 0.12
N ASN A 121 21.67 63.96 0.77
CA ASN A 121 21.66 64.17 2.23
C ASN A 121 20.93 63.06 3.00
N LYS A 122 20.49 61.99 2.33
CA LYS A 122 19.81 60.86 2.96
C LYS A 122 20.77 59.71 3.14
N ALA A 123 20.91 59.27 4.38
CA ALA A 123 21.60 58.05 4.72
C ALA A 123 20.58 56.94 5.05
N THR A 124 20.87 55.73 4.59
CA THR A 124 20.08 54.54 4.86
C THR A 124 20.98 53.46 5.44
N ILE A 125 20.53 52.83 6.52
CA ILE A 125 21.14 51.62 7.08
C ILE A 125 20.08 50.53 7.16
N ALA A 126 20.39 49.33 6.68
CA ALA A 126 19.56 48.16 6.91
C ALA A 126 19.85 47.59 8.29
N LEU A 127 18.81 47.20 9.01
CA LEU A 127 18.92 46.53 10.29
C LEU A 127 19.17 45.04 10.02
N LEU A 128 20.30 44.54 10.46
CA LEU A 128 20.66 43.13 10.42
C LEU A 128 20.27 42.52 11.76
N GLY A 129 19.21 41.73 11.76
CA GLY A 129 18.73 41.09 12.98
C GLY A 129 19.68 40.03 13.54
N PRO A 130 19.28 39.40 14.66
CA PRO A 130 20.04 38.31 15.27
C PRO A 130 20.30 37.13 14.32
N GLU A 131 19.55 37.02 13.22
CA GLU A 131 19.77 36.02 12.17
C GLU A 131 21.14 36.12 11.50
N SER A 132 21.74 37.32 11.47
CA SER A 132 23.11 37.53 10.97
C SER A 132 24.16 36.77 11.79
N SER A 133 23.85 36.38 13.04
CA SER A 133 24.75 35.54 13.85
C SER A 133 24.78 34.09 13.38
N LEU A 134 23.78 33.64 12.60
CA LEU A 134 23.74 32.27 12.04
C LEU A 134 24.24 32.19 10.60
N THR A 135 24.59 33.30 9.94
CA THR A 135 25.22 33.30 8.61
C THR A 135 26.72 32.99 8.74
N VAL A 136 27.02 31.85 9.36
CA VAL A 136 28.37 31.34 9.57
C VAL A 136 28.52 29.94 8.95
N PRO A 137 29.74 29.55 8.55
CA PRO A 137 30.02 28.21 8.03
C PRO A 137 29.66 27.10 9.02
N LEU A 138 28.91 26.10 8.57
CA LEU A 138 28.61 24.90 9.34
C LEU A 138 29.79 23.93 9.37
N LEU A 139 30.61 23.91 8.31
CA LEU A 139 31.86 23.15 8.25
C LEU A 139 33.04 24.10 8.48
N ASN A 140 33.73 23.95 9.61
CA ASN A 140 34.84 24.83 10.01
C ASN A 140 36.18 24.10 10.23
N LEU A 141 36.25 22.79 9.95
CA LEU A 141 37.48 21.99 10.01
C LEU A 141 37.90 21.56 8.61
N THR A 142 39.20 21.66 8.32
CA THR A 142 39.84 21.18 7.08
C THR A 142 40.90 20.13 7.39
N TYR A 143 41.24 19.30 6.41
CA TYR A 143 42.40 18.42 6.47
C TYR A 143 43.69 19.24 6.32
N GLY A 144 44.70 19.00 7.15
CA GLY A 144 46.01 19.65 7.04
C GLY A 144 46.93 18.99 6.01
N GLY A 145 46.61 17.77 5.55
CA GLY A 145 47.35 17.05 4.51
C GLY A 145 48.71 16.52 4.95
N THR A 146 48.87 16.28 6.26
CA THR A 146 50.12 15.82 6.87
C THR A 146 50.31 14.30 6.85
N GLY A 147 49.33 13.56 6.31
CA GLY A 147 49.24 12.10 6.36
C GLY A 147 48.45 11.62 7.57
N GLY A 148 48.18 10.31 7.63
CA GLY A 148 47.47 9.71 8.74
C GLY A 148 46.00 10.16 8.85
N ALA A 149 45.54 10.42 10.07
CA ALA A 149 44.19 10.94 10.35
C ALA A 149 43.90 12.33 9.75
N ASP A 150 44.95 13.05 9.33
CA ASP A 150 44.86 14.40 8.78
C ASP A 150 44.87 14.42 7.24
N GLY A 151 44.77 13.24 6.61
CA GLY A 151 44.59 13.08 5.18
C GLY A 151 45.86 13.21 4.36
N MET A 152 45.77 12.76 3.11
CA MET A 152 46.85 12.87 2.11
C MET A 152 47.16 14.34 1.79
N VAL A 153 48.36 14.60 1.27
CA VAL A 153 48.78 15.97 0.90
C VAL A 153 47.83 16.64 -0.10
N SER A 154 47.18 15.86 -0.97
CA SER A 154 46.18 16.32 -1.94
C SER A 154 44.88 16.83 -1.30
N MET A 155 44.64 16.52 -0.02
CA MET A 155 43.44 16.92 0.72
C MET A 155 43.65 18.19 1.54
N LYS A 156 44.86 18.78 1.53
CA LYS A 156 45.17 19.96 2.33
C LYS A 156 44.20 21.11 2.01
N GLY A 157 43.51 21.61 3.03
CA GLY A 157 42.52 22.68 2.91
C GLY A 157 41.11 22.21 2.48
N THR A 158 40.91 20.94 2.16
CA THR A 158 39.59 20.35 1.91
C THR A 158 38.82 20.21 3.23
N LEU A 159 37.51 20.48 3.21
CA LEU A 159 36.65 20.37 4.38
C LEU A 159 36.52 18.91 4.85
N LYS A 160 36.46 18.70 6.17
CA LYS A 160 36.16 17.39 6.76
C LYS A 160 34.65 17.11 6.69
N PRO A 161 34.21 15.86 6.47
CA PRO A 161 32.80 15.52 6.39
C PRO A 161 32.10 15.73 7.75
N ARG A 162 30.84 16.19 7.72
CA ARG A 162 30.01 16.35 8.91
C ARG A 162 28.68 15.65 8.72
N ALA A 163 28.35 14.79 9.68
CA ALA A 163 27.11 14.01 9.73
C ALA A 163 26.29 14.41 10.97
N PHE A 164 24.96 14.41 10.83
CA PHE A 164 23.99 14.66 11.90
C PHE A 164 22.90 13.58 11.86
N GLY A 165 22.53 13.05 13.03
CA GLY A 165 21.53 11.98 13.12
C GLY A 165 21.98 10.67 12.47
N THR A 166 21.04 9.95 11.86
CA THR A 166 21.31 8.69 11.14
C THR A 166 21.35 8.94 9.64
N CYS A 167 22.55 8.88 9.06
CA CYS A 167 22.75 9.03 7.62
C CYS A 167 23.01 7.65 7.00
N GLU A 168 22.12 7.21 6.12
CA GLU A 168 22.24 5.93 5.42
C GLU A 168 22.98 6.08 4.09
N THR A 169 23.90 5.16 3.79
CA THR A 169 24.61 5.06 2.52
C THR A 169 25.37 6.35 2.18
N VAL A 170 26.10 6.93 3.13
CA VAL A 170 26.93 8.12 2.90
C VAL A 170 28.12 7.78 2.02
N ALA A 171 28.59 8.75 1.23
CA ALA A 171 29.84 8.66 0.49
C ALA A 171 30.99 9.06 1.43
N PRO A 172 31.78 8.09 1.94
CA PRO A 172 32.82 8.42 2.90
C PRO A 172 34.04 9.05 2.19
N VAL A 173 34.78 9.89 2.92
CA VAL A 173 36.00 10.51 2.39
C VAL A 173 37.18 9.55 2.57
N LEU A 174 37.88 9.20 1.49
CA LEU A 174 39.10 8.38 1.56
C LEU A 174 40.26 9.22 2.12
N VAL A 175 40.67 8.94 3.35
CA VAL A 175 41.70 9.69 4.08
C VAL A 175 43.09 9.10 3.86
N ASP A 176 43.18 7.77 3.76
CA ASP A 176 44.43 7.04 3.48
C ASP A 176 44.20 6.00 2.38
N GLY A 177 44.66 6.32 1.17
CA GLY A 177 44.54 5.44 0.01
C GLY A 177 45.41 4.18 0.05
N ALA A 178 46.47 4.15 0.87
CA ALA A 178 47.34 2.97 0.99
C ALA A 178 46.76 1.94 1.97
N LYS A 179 45.94 2.39 2.92
CA LYS A 179 45.33 1.54 3.96
C LYS A 179 43.82 1.36 3.80
N TYR A 180 43.21 2.04 2.84
CA TYR A 180 41.76 2.09 2.60
C TYR A 180 41.00 2.50 3.85
N ILE A 181 41.45 3.60 4.47
CA ILE A 181 40.82 4.20 5.64
C ILE A 181 39.96 5.37 5.18
N TYR A 182 38.71 5.32 5.61
CA TYR A 182 37.64 6.22 5.21
C TYR A 182 37.11 6.97 6.43
N GLN A 183 36.75 8.24 6.25
CA GLN A 183 36.13 9.07 7.28
C GLN A 183 34.71 9.46 6.87
N VAL A 184 33.76 9.24 7.78
CA VAL A 184 32.34 9.62 7.66
C VAL A 184 31.98 10.81 8.55
N HIS A 185 32.82 11.15 9.54
CA HIS A 185 32.57 12.30 10.41
C HIS A 185 33.87 12.83 11.00
N GLY A 186 34.14 14.13 10.81
CA GLY A 186 35.37 14.79 11.27
C GLY A 186 35.24 15.68 12.50
N TYR A 187 34.07 15.76 13.13
CA TYR A 187 33.75 16.74 14.19
C TYR A 187 33.61 16.09 15.59
N GLY A 188 34.21 14.92 15.79
CA GLY A 188 34.21 14.20 17.07
C GLY A 188 33.81 12.73 16.92
N PRO A 189 33.40 12.08 18.04
CA PRO A 189 32.99 10.69 18.03
C PRO A 189 31.63 10.49 17.34
N VAL A 190 31.47 9.36 16.67
CA VAL A 190 30.18 8.88 16.17
C VAL A 190 29.62 7.79 17.09
N SER A 191 28.29 7.67 17.17
CA SER A 191 27.62 6.68 18.00
C SER A 191 27.76 5.27 17.41
N ALA A 192 27.72 5.14 16.08
CA ALA A 192 27.89 3.88 15.37
C ALA A 192 28.22 4.10 13.88
N ILE A 193 28.87 3.11 13.27
CA ILE A 193 28.94 2.90 11.81
C ILE A 193 28.34 1.51 11.55
N PRO A 194 27.00 1.38 11.50
CA PRO A 194 26.33 0.08 11.58
C PRO A 194 26.66 -0.84 10.40
N TYR A 195 26.76 -0.25 9.20
CA TYR A 195 27.02 -0.98 7.97
C TYR A 195 28.04 -0.24 7.14
N VAL A 196 28.98 -0.99 6.59
CA VAL A 196 29.88 -0.57 5.51
C VAL A 196 29.45 -1.37 4.29
N TYR A 197 29.37 -0.71 3.15
CA TYR A 197 28.94 -1.29 1.89
C TYR A 197 30.04 -1.18 0.86
N GLU A 198 30.18 -2.22 0.05
CA GLU A 198 30.85 -2.18 -1.23
C GLU A 198 29.83 -2.62 -2.28
N PHE A 199 29.73 -1.89 -3.39
CA PHE A 199 28.84 -2.25 -4.48
C PHE A 199 27.36 -2.33 -4.08
N ALA A 200 26.93 -1.40 -3.22
CA ALA A 200 25.62 -1.38 -2.54
C ALA A 200 25.30 -2.64 -1.70
N GLN A 201 26.27 -3.52 -1.47
CA GLN A 201 26.13 -4.72 -0.65
C GLN A 201 26.83 -4.52 0.69
N ALA A 202 26.10 -4.76 1.79
CA ALA A 202 26.67 -4.66 3.12
C ALA A 202 27.76 -5.72 3.31
N PHE A 203 28.87 -5.34 3.94
CA PHE A 203 29.85 -6.29 4.44
C PHE A 203 29.17 -7.21 5.46
N ASP A 204 29.57 -8.48 5.45
CA ASP A 204 29.07 -9.46 6.41
C ASP A 204 29.45 -9.03 7.83
N SER A 205 28.45 -8.89 8.71
CA SER A 205 28.64 -8.56 10.13
C SER A 205 29.60 -9.51 10.86
N ALA A 206 29.70 -10.78 10.42
CA ALA A 206 30.66 -11.74 10.96
C ALA A 206 32.13 -11.41 10.63
N LYS A 207 32.36 -10.48 9.70
CA LYS A 207 33.68 -9.99 9.27
C LYS A 207 34.08 -8.67 9.92
N PHE A 208 33.25 -8.13 10.81
CA PHE A 208 33.61 -6.98 11.64
C PHE A 208 34.67 -7.37 12.68
N LYS A 209 35.77 -6.61 12.76
CA LYS A 209 36.91 -6.87 13.66
C LYS A 209 36.93 -5.99 14.92
N GLY A 210 35.86 -5.23 15.14
CA GLY A 210 35.71 -4.39 16.32
C GLY A 210 36.09 -2.92 16.09
N ASP A 211 35.87 -2.14 17.15
CA ASP A 211 36.21 -0.72 17.23
C ASP A 211 37.54 -0.49 17.94
N VAL A 212 38.32 0.48 17.47
CA VAL A 212 39.61 0.87 18.06
C VAL A 212 39.64 2.36 18.40
N ALA A 213 40.55 2.75 19.30
CA ALA A 213 40.54 4.09 19.90
C ALA A 213 41.18 5.19 19.03
N SER A 214 42.03 4.84 18.05
CA SER A 214 42.74 5.83 17.24
C SER A 214 43.03 5.35 15.81
N TYR A 215 43.26 6.31 14.92
CA TYR A 215 43.73 6.07 13.56
C TYR A 215 44.97 5.17 13.54
N ASP A 216 45.96 5.39 14.40
CA ASP A 216 47.20 4.60 14.39
C ASP A 216 46.91 3.11 14.68
N THR A 217 46.03 2.84 15.65
CA THR A 217 45.59 1.47 15.95
C THR A 217 44.78 0.87 14.79
N LEU A 218 43.94 1.67 14.14
CA LEU A 218 43.16 1.25 12.97
C LEU A 218 44.06 0.93 11.77
N ALA A 219 45.10 1.73 11.54
CA ALA A 219 46.08 1.58 10.46
C ALA A 219 47.03 0.40 10.69
N ALA A 220 47.29 0.03 11.95
CA ALA A 220 48.14 -1.10 12.32
C ALA A 220 47.44 -2.47 12.18
N LEU A 221 46.10 -2.52 12.11
CA LEU A 221 45.37 -3.79 11.97
C LEU A 221 45.77 -4.55 10.69
N THR A 222 45.82 -5.87 10.77
CA THR A 222 45.91 -6.74 9.60
C THR A 222 44.51 -7.25 9.29
N LEU A 223 43.91 -6.76 8.21
CA LEU A 223 42.56 -7.13 7.77
C LEU A 223 42.66 -7.90 6.46
N LEU A 224 41.99 -9.04 6.39
CA LEU A 224 41.85 -9.80 5.14
C LEU A 224 40.80 -9.15 4.22
N PRO A 225 40.82 -9.45 2.91
CA PRO A 225 39.75 -9.04 2.00
C PRO A 225 38.36 -9.35 2.58
N ALA A 226 37.44 -8.39 2.48
CA ALA A 226 36.09 -8.44 3.04
C ALA A 226 35.97 -8.37 4.58
N GLU A 227 37.06 -8.09 5.31
CA GLU A 227 37.01 -7.74 6.74
C GLU A 227 37.05 -6.22 6.93
N TYR A 228 36.42 -5.71 8.00
CA TYR A 228 36.42 -4.27 8.29
C TYR A 228 36.49 -3.99 9.79
N ALA A 229 37.00 -2.81 10.15
CA ALA A 229 37.10 -2.33 11.53
C ALA A 229 36.76 -0.83 11.59
N THR A 230 36.37 -0.34 12.76
CA THR A 230 35.99 1.07 12.97
C THR A 230 36.93 1.77 13.95
N CYS A 231 36.95 3.10 13.89
CA CYS A 231 37.43 3.99 14.94
C CYS A 231 36.35 5.04 15.17
N LEU A 232 35.34 4.69 15.99
CA LEU A 232 34.17 5.52 16.25
C LEU A 232 34.57 6.86 16.89
N ALA A 233 35.64 6.89 17.69
CA ALA A 233 36.17 8.11 18.31
C ALA A 233 36.58 9.20 17.30
N GLN A 234 36.90 8.82 16.06
CA GLN A 234 37.31 9.74 14.98
C GLN A 234 36.39 9.64 13.75
N GLY A 235 35.26 8.92 13.85
CA GLY A 235 34.32 8.73 12.74
C GLY A 235 34.94 8.07 11.51
N MET A 236 35.83 7.09 11.73
CA MET A 236 36.55 6.40 10.65
C MET A 236 36.23 4.91 10.61
N PHE A 237 36.42 4.30 9.44
CA PHE A 237 36.46 2.86 9.28
C PHE A 237 37.53 2.46 8.27
N ARG A 238 37.95 1.21 8.33
CA ARG A 238 38.94 0.61 7.44
C ARG A 238 38.42 -0.68 6.85
N ILE A 239 38.64 -0.88 5.56
CA ILE A 239 38.37 -2.15 4.87
C ILE A 239 39.67 -2.91 4.61
N GLY A 240 39.59 -4.23 4.62
CA GLY A 240 40.66 -5.13 4.22
C GLY A 240 40.60 -5.40 2.71
N GLY A 241 41.74 -5.25 2.04
CA GLY A 241 41.85 -5.37 0.59
C GLY A 241 41.48 -4.09 -0.17
N ALA A 242 41.86 -4.03 -1.44
CA ALA A 242 41.49 -2.93 -2.33
C ALA A 242 40.00 -3.00 -2.67
N PRO A 243 39.28 -1.86 -2.66
CA PRO A 243 37.89 -1.83 -3.08
C PRO A 243 37.79 -2.18 -4.56
N ARG A 244 36.81 -3.01 -4.91
CA ARG A 244 36.46 -3.38 -6.28
C ARG A 244 35.55 -2.34 -6.90
N GLU A 245 34.67 -1.75 -6.10
CA GLU A 245 33.62 -0.83 -6.54
C GLU A 245 33.34 0.25 -5.48
N LYS A 246 32.30 1.06 -5.71
CA LYS A 246 31.90 2.18 -4.84
C LYS A 246 31.70 1.73 -3.39
N ILE A 247 32.33 2.47 -2.47
CA ILE A 247 32.17 2.29 -1.02
C ILE A 247 31.13 3.28 -0.50
N SER A 248 30.28 2.80 0.40
CA SER A 248 29.37 3.65 1.19
C SER A 248 29.26 3.12 2.62
N ALA A 249 28.68 3.90 3.53
CA ALA A 249 28.49 3.48 4.91
C ALA A 249 27.25 4.11 5.53
N ASP A 250 26.69 3.47 6.54
CA ASP A 250 25.71 4.10 7.42
C ASP A 250 26.46 4.71 8.62
N VAL A 251 26.06 5.90 9.05
CA VAL A 251 26.67 6.57 10.21
C VAL A 251 25.58 7.15 11.11
N VAL A 252 25.78 6.99 12.42
CA VAL A 252 24.91 7.55 13.46
C VAL A 252 25.72 8.51 14.31
N VAL A 253 25.31 9.77 14.38
CA VAL A 253 25.99 10.81 15.16
C VAL A 253 25.05 11.44 16.19
N GLY A 254 25.38 11.27 17.47
CA GLY A 254 24.61 11.82 18.59
C GLY A 254 23.18 11.28 18.62
N ASN A 255 22.25 12.09 19.16
CA ASN A 255 20.82 11.80 19.06
C ASN A 255 20.28 12.21 17.68
N THR A 256 19.24 11.51 17.24
CA THR A 256 18.65 11.65 15.92
C THR A 256 17.54 12.70 15.85
N ASP A 257 17.12 13.26 16.98
CA ASP A 257 15.98 14.16 17.04
C ASP A 257 16.33 15.61 16.65
N VAL A 258 15.39 16.28 15.96
CA VAL A 258 15.51 17.67 15.51
C VAL A 258 15.81 18.64 16.65
N ALA A 259 15.24 18.42 17.84
CA ALA A 259 15.46 19.31 18.98
C ALA A 259 16.93 19.30 19.43
N THR A 260 17.56 18.13 19.48
CA THR A 260 18.97 17.98 19.84
C THR A 260 19.88 18.48 18.73
N ILE A 261 19.60 18.12 17.47
CA ILE A 261 20.42 18.53 16.31
C ILE A 261 20.41 20.06 16.16
N ALA A 262 19.25 20.71 16.33
CA ALA A 262 19.13 22.16 16.28
C ALA A 262 19.99 22.86 17.32
N ARG A 263 20.03 22.36 18.57
CA ARG A 263 20.91 22.93 19.60
C ARG A 263 22.38 22.82 19.22
N VAL A 264 22.80 21.69 18.65
CA VAL A 264 24.19 21.51 18.18
C VAL A 264 24.52 22.53 17.08
N MET A 265 23.65 22.70 16.08
CA MET A 265 23.87 23.65 14.99
C MET A 265 23.88 25.10 15.48
N LEU A 266 22.93 25.49 16.33
CA LEU A 266 22.89 26.83 16.93
C LEU A 266 24.14 27.09 17.80
N GLY A 267 24.64 26.07 18.50
CA GLY A 267 25.89 26.14 19.26
C GLY A 267 27.13 26.36 18.38
N VAL A 268 27.16 25.84 17.14
CA VAL A 268 28.25 26.12 16.18
C VAL A 268 28.35 27.61 15.87
N ALA A 269 27.21 28.31 15.84
CA ALA A 269 27.13 29.76 15.67
C ALA A 269 27.31 30.54 16.99
N GLY A 270 27.62 29.88 18.11
CA GLY A 270 27.85 30.52 19.41
C GLY A 270 26.59 30.93 20.16
N ILE A 271 25.40 30.51 19.71
CA ILE A 271 24.14 30.83 20.39
C ILE A 271 24.07 30.09 21.73
N GLN A 272 23.89 30.86 22.80
CA GLN A 272 23.79 30.32 24.15
C GLN A 272 22.46 29.58 24.35
N PRO A 273 22.41 28.47 25.11
CA PRO A 273 21.18 27.72 25.35
C PRO A 273 20.02 28.55 25.90
N ALA A 274 20.31 29.57 26.71
CA ALA A 274 19.30 30.48 27.26
C ALA A 274 18.61 31.36 26.20
N ASN A 275 19.23 31.52 25.03
CA ASN A 275 18.70 32.28 23.91
C ASN A 275 18.03 31.38 22.87
N ILE A 276 17.76 30.12 23.20
CA ILE A 276 17.05 29.16 22.35
C ILE A 276 15.71 28.86 23.01
N GLY A 277 14.63 29.07 22.26
CA GLY A 277 13.25 28.79 22.67
C GLY A 277 12.96 27.30 22.78
N ASN A 278 11.68 26.96 22.96
CA ASN A 278 11.31 25.58 23.24
C ASN A 278 11.36 24.67 22.00
N LEU A 279 12.51 24.07 21.76
CA LEU A 279 12.70 23.02 20.74
C LEU A 279 12.05 21.68 21.11
N SER A 280 11.59 21.48 22.35
CA SER A 280 11.08 20.17 22.80
C SER A 280 9.85 19.72 22.02
N ILE A 281 9.17 20.63 21.32
CA ILE A 281 8.02 20.34 20.45
C ILE A 281 8.38 19.39 19.29
N PHE A 282 9.66 19.29 18.93
CA PHE A 282 10.16 18.35 17.91
C PHE A 282 11.03 17.22 18.52
N SER A 283 10.86 16.93 19.81
CA SER A 283 11.53 15.78 20.44
C SER A 283 11.00 14.48 19.84
N GLY A 284 11.91 13.57 19.46
CA GLY A 284 11.56 12.31 18.79
C GLY A 284 11.31 12.42 17.29
N THR A 285 11.27 13.64 16.72
CA THR A 285 11.26 13.83 15.26
C THR A 285 12.64 13.56 14.71
N ASN A 286 12.85 12.40 14.09
CA ASN A 286 14.14 12.02 13.54
C ASN A 286 14.50 12.86 12.30
N TRP A 287 15.75 13.27 12.20
CA TRP A 287 16.28 13.99 11.05
C TRP A 287 17.75 13.64 10.82
N SER A 288 18.23 13.82 9.58
CA SER A 288 19.62 13.55 9.24
C SER A 288 20.17 14.49 8.17
N LEU A 289 21.48 14.71 8.23
CA LEU A 289 22.23 15.51 7.26
C LEU A 289 23.67 15.02 7.14
N TYR A 290 24.12 14.73 5.92
CA TYR A 290 25.52 14.47 5.60
C TYR A 290 26.06 15.53 4.65
N LEU A 291 27.19 16.15 5.01
CA LEU A 291 27.84 17.21 4.25
C LEU A 291 29.33 16.92 4.06
N THR A 292 29.78 17.05 2.81
CA THR A 292 31.20 17.14 2.43
C THR A 292 31.58 18.54 1.94
N ASP A 293 30.58 19.33 1.56
CA ASP A 293 30.70 20.71 1.08
C ASP A 293 30.14 21.69 2.10
N GLN A 294 30.50 22.97 1.95
CA GLN A 294 30.09 24.01 2.86
C GLN A 294 28.56 24.22 2.86
N ALA A 295 28.00 24.49 4.04
CA ALA A 295 26.63 24.94 4.21
C ALA A 295 26.57 26.03 5.29
N GLU A 296 25.58 26.92 5.24
CA GLU A 296 25.37 27.90 6.31
C GLU A 296 24.50 27.34 7.43
N VAL A 297 24.80 27.72 8.68
CA VAL A 297 24.02 27.29 9.85
C VAL A 297 22.56 27.75 9.74
N LEU A 298 22.31 29.00 9.33
CA LEU A 298 20.98 29.60 9.24
C LEU A 298 20.04 28.80 8.32
N ASP A 299 20.45 28.57 7.08
CA ASP A 299 19.64 27.87 6.09
C ASP A 299 19.42 26.41 6.49
N THR A 300 20.45 25.77 7.04
CA THR A 300 20.36 24.37 7.45
C THR A 300 19.38 24.19 8.60
N VAL A 301 19.46 25.00 9.66
CA VAL A 301 18.57 24.87 10.82
C VAL A 301 17.12 25.24 10.45
N ARG A 302 16.91 26.27 9.61
CA ARG A 302 15.58 26.63 9.11
C ARG A 302 14.95 25.53 8.28
N ASN A 303 15.71 24.95 7.35
CA ASN A 303 15.23 23.85 6.51
C ASN A 303 14.93 22.59 7.32
N MET A 304 15.76 22.27 8.32
CA MET A 304 15.51 21.15 9.22
C MET A 304 14.20 21.32 9.99
N VAL A 305 14.00 22.47 10.64
CA VAL A 305 12.79 22.73 11.43
C VAL A 305 11.56 22.78 10.51
N PHE A 306 11.69 23.33 9.30
CA PHE A 306 10.63 23.31 8.29
C PHE A 306 10.24 21.89 7.86
N GLN A 307 11.22 21.02 7.61
CA GLN A 307 10.97 19.62 7.27
C GLN A 307 10.32 18.84 8.42
N ALA A 308 10.52 19.28 9.67
CA ALA A 308 9.83 18.75 10.84
C ALA A 308 8.38 19.27 11.00
N GLY A 309 7.91 20.13 10.10
CA GLY A 309 6.59 20.78 10.17
C GLY A 309 6.56 22.09 10.98
N GLY A 310 7.73 22.64 11.30
CA GLY A 310 7.86 23.81 12.14
C GLY A 310 8.45 25.04 11.48
N TYR A 311 8.69 26.06 12.31
CA TYR A 311 9.46 27.24 11.95
C TYR A 311 10.36 27.69 13.10
N ILE A 312 11.44 28.39 12.75
CA ILE A 312 12.39 28.99 13.70
C ILE A 312 12.75 30.42 13.26
N TYR A 313 12.74 31.37 14.19
CA TYR A 313 13.10 32.78 13.95
C TYR A 313 13.60 33.45 15.23
N ALA A 314 14.33 34.56 15.13
CA ALA A 314 14.73 35.35 16.29
C ALA A 314 13.70 36.44 16.62
N ASP A 315 13.39 36.64 17.91
CA ASP A 315 12.63 37.80 18.34
C ASP A 315 13.48 39.07 18.44
N GLY A 316 12.85 40.20 18.80
CA GLY A 316 13.53 41.52 18.85
C GLY A 316 14.57 41.66 19.96
N THR A 317 14.72 40.64 20.80
CA THR A 317 15.69 40.56 21.89
C THR A 317 16.79 39.52 21.66
N GLY A 318 16.76 38.82 20.52
CA GLY A 318 17.77 37.81 20.18
C GLY A 318 17.48 36.41 20.72
N ILE A 319 16.25 36.13 21.17
CA ILE A 319 15.84 34.78 21.56
C ILE A 319 15.21 34.08 20.35
N TRP A 320 15.69 32.87 20.06
CA TRP A 320 15.25 32.06 18.93
C TRP A 320 13.95 31.32 19.25
N GLN A 321 12.84 31.83 18.74
CA GLN A 321 11.52 31.24 18.88
C GLN A 321 11.32 30.10 17.88
N VAL A 322 10.67 29.04 18.35
CA VAL A 322 10.36 27.84 17.56
C VAL A 322 8.87 27.57 17.68
N GLY A 323 8.22 27.22 16.59
CA GLY A 323 6.79 26.86 16.58
C GLY A 323 6.47 25.76 15.57
N ASP A 324 5.28 25.20 15.72
CA ASP A 324 4.72 24.15 14.87
C ASP A 324 3.62 24.77 13.99
N TYR A 325 3.70 24.57 12.67
CA TYR A 325 2.70 25.08 11.73
C TYR A 325 1.33 24.40 11.90
N TYR A 326 1.32 23.17 12.40
CA TYR A 326 0.15 22.31 12.45
C TYR A 326 -0.43 22.15 13.86
N ALA A 327 0.16 22.83 14.86
CA ALA A 327 -0.34 22.80 16.22
C ALA A 327 -1.80 23.27 16.25
N PRO A 328 -2.72 22.49 16.86
CA PRO A 328 -4.13 22.86 16.93
C PRO A 328 -4.27 24.15 17.77
N GLN A 329 -4.87 25.17 17.16
CA GLN A 329 -5.16 26.45 17.79
C GLN A 329 -6.61 26.83 17.52
N THR A 330 -7.22 27.56 18.45
CA THR A 330 -8.51 28.19 18.20
C THR A 330 -8.34 29.21 17.07
N ALA A 331 -9.00 28.96 15.95
CA ALA A 331 -8.95 29.88 14.81
C ALA A 331 -9.46 31.27 15.24
N ILE A 332 -8.67 32.30 14.93
CA ILE A 332 -9.07 33.69 15.12
C ILE A 332 -9.47 34.23 13.76
N VAL A 333 -10.65 34.85 13.69
CA VAL A 333 -11.10 35.54 12.48
C VAL A 333 -10.37 36.88 12.40
N LEU A 334 -9.68 37.11 11.28
CA LEU A 334 -9.08 38.40 10.95
C LEU A 334 -10.04 39.14 10.01
N ASN A 335 -10.59 40.24 10.51
CA ASN A 335 -11.53 41.09 9.78
C ASN A 335 -10.77 42.21 9.07
N ASP A 336 -11.15 42.45 7.82
CA ASP A 336 -10.56 43.48 6.96
C ASP A 336 -10.92 44.91 7.39
N ASP A 337 -12.02 45.06 8.13
CA ASP A 337 -12.45 46.29 8.80
C ASP A 337 -11.53 46.75 9.95
N ARG A 338 -10.46 45.98 10.25
CA ARG A 338 -9.51 46.24 11.33
C ARG A 338 -10.14 46.21 12.73
N SER A 339 -11.27 45.51 12.90
CA SER A 339 -11.92 45.30 14.21
C SER A 339 -11.23 44.23 15.06
N THR A 340 -10.38 43.40 14.46
CA THR A 340 -9.67 42.30 15.12
C THR A 340 -8.15 42.48 15.02
N PHE A 341 -7.46 42.11 16.10
CA PHE A 341 -6.00 42.13 16.16
C PHE A 341 -5.44 40.73 15.90
N PRO A 342 -4.35 40.60 15.12
CA PRO A 342 -3.60 41.66 14.42
C PRO A 342 -4.38 42.32 13.28
N LEU A 343 -4.23 43.65 13.12
CA LEU A 343 -4.97 44.44 12.14
C LEU A 343 -4.62 44.05 10.70
N VAL A 344 -5.63 43.79 9.88
CA VAL A 344 -5.47 43.56 8.44
C VAL A 344 -5.16 44.89 7.72
N ARG A 345 -3.97 44.99 7.13
CA ARG A 345 -3.56 46.21 6.39
C ARG A 345 -3.99 46.20 4.93
N SER A 346 -3.88 45.05 4.28
CA SER A 346 -4.21 44.83 2.87
C SER A 346 -4.45 43.35 2.64
N MET A 347 -5.38 43.02 1.73
CA MET A 347 -5.62 41.66 1.26
C MET A 347 -5.36 41.58 -0.23
N LYS A 348 -4.79 40.46 -0.67
CA LYS A 348 -4.54 40.18 -2.09
C LYS A 348 -4.81 38.70 -2.32
N GLU A 349 -5.67 38.39 -3.28
CA GLU A 349 -5.81 37.05 -3.83
C GLU A 349 -4.56 36.71 -4.66
N LEU A 350 -3.96 35.55 -4.39
CA LEU A 350 -2.87 35.03 -5.21
C LEU A 350 -3.46 34.24 -6.37
N ASN A 351 -2.78 34.25 -7.52
CA ASN A 351 -3.18 33.40 -8.64
C ASN A 351 -3.22 31.93 -8.18
N ALA A 352 -4.27 31.21 -8.58
CA ALA A 352 -4.36 29.79 -8.29
C ALA A 352 -3.15 29.06 -8.90
N ASN A 353 -2.34 28.42 -8.07
CA ASN A 353 -1.37 27.44 -8.56
C ASN A 353 -2.16 26.31 -9.23
N GLY A 354 -1.66 25.81 -10.36
CA GLY A 354 -2.24 24.63 -11.01
C GLY A 354 -2.34 23.45 -10.02
N PRO A 355 -3.23 22.47 -10.28
CA PRO A 355 -3.34 21.30 -9.42
C PRO A 355 -1.98 20.62 -9.26
N VAL A 356 -1.73 20.08 -8.07
CA VAL A 356 -0.51 19.31 -7.79
C VAL A 356 -0.50 18.08 -8.72
N TYR A 357 0.22 18.17 -9.83
CA TYR A 357 0.31 17.09 -10.83
C TYR A 357 1.36 16.04 -10.45
N LYS A 358 2.21 16.35 -9.46
CA LYS A 358 3.23 15.46 -8.93
C LYS A 358 3.43 15.72 -7.44
N ALA A 359 3.25 14.70 -6.63
CA ALA A 359 3.65 14.68 -5.23
C ALA A 359 4.85 13.73 -5.08
N SER A 360 5.83 14.12 -4.26
CA SER A 360 6.90 13.21 -3.86
C SER A 360 6.55 12.63 -2.49
N VAL A 361 6.59 11.30 -2.35
CA VAL A 361 6.40 10.62 -1.08
C VAL A 361 7.78 10.48 -0.41
N GLY A 362 7.86 10.80 0.88
CA GLY A 362 9.11 10.67 1.63
C GLY A 362 9.54 9.21 1.75
N TYR A 363 10.81 8.94 1.47
CA TYR A 363 11.50 7.68 1.75
C TYR A 363 12.77 7.98 2.55
N ARG A 364 13.41 6.95 3.13
CA ARG A 364 14.70 7.14 3.81
C ARG A 364 15.75 7.60 2.81
N ARG A 365 16.46 8.70 3.11
CA ARG A 365 17.38 9.31 2.15
C ARG A 365 18.65 8.47 1.99
N CYS A 366 18.89 8.01 0.75
CA CYS A 366 20.18 7.49 0.33
C CYS A 366 21.12 8.66 0.03
N TRP A 367 22.19 8.81 0.82
CA TRP A 367 23.11 9.96 0.69
C TRP A 367 24.10 9.82 -0.47
N ASN A 368 24.35 8.60 -0.93
CA ASN A 368 25.20 8.29 -2.08
C ASN A 368 24.39 7.49 -3.11
N VAL A 369 23.90 8.19 -4.13
CA VAL A 369 23.12 7.55 -5.20
C VAL A 369 24.04 6.65 -6.04
N HIS A 370 23.56 5.45 -6.34
CA HIS A 370 24.27 4.47 -7.17
C HIS A 370 23.69 4.46 -8.59
N SER A 371 24.57 4.40 -9.58
CA SER A 371 24.20 4.01 -10.95
C SER A 371 24.02 2.50 -11.04
N GLU A 372 23.39 2.01 -12.11
CA GLU A 372 23.12 0.58 -12.32
C GLU A 372 24.40 -0.28 -12.25
N GLY A 373 25.50 0.22 -12.81
CA GLY A 373 26.80 -0.44 -12.76
C GLY A 373 27.54 -0.32 -11.42
N GLU A 374 26.98 0.38 -10.43
CA GLU A 374 27.51 0.50 -9.05
C GLU A 374 26.67 -0.30 -8.04
N VAL A 375 25.62 -1.00 -8.50
CA VAL A 375 24.78 -1.88 -7.67
C VAL A 375 25.13 -3.33 -8.02
N SER A 376 25.32 -4.16 -6.99
CA SER A 376 25.52 -5.60 -7.18
C SER A 376 24.41 -6.22 -8.04
N PRO A 377 24.74 -6.99 -9.09
CA PRO A 377 23.76 -7.69 -9.90
C PRO A 377 22.82 -8.58 -9.06
N ALA A 378 23.31 -9.09 -7.93
CA ALA A 378 22.49 -9.85 -6.98
C ALA A 378 21.38 -8.99 -6.33
N LEU A 379 21.67 -7.72 -6.02
CA LEU A 379 20.68 -6.78 -5.49
C LEU A 379 19.70 -6.30 -6.58
N ALA A 380 20.19 -6.05 -7.81
CA ALA A 380 19.35 -5.68 -8.95
C ALA A 380 18.32 -6.79 -9.28
N GLN A 381 18.74 -8.06 -9.23
CA GLN A 381 17.85 -9.21 -9.45
C GLN A 381 16.81 -9.38 -8.34
N ILE A 382 17.13 -9.04 -7.09
CA ILE A 382 16.15 -9.03 -5.99
C ILE A 382 15.10 -7.94 -6.22
N SER A 383 15.51 -6.74 -6.62
CA SER A 383 14.56 -5.66 -6.95
C SER A 383 13.70 -6.03 -8.16
N ASP A 384 14.26 -6.64 -9.20
CA ASP A 384 13.51 -7.06 -10.38
C ASP A 384 12.51 -8.17 -10.06
N ALA A 385 12.88 -9.13 -9.20
CA ALA A 385 11.98 -10.17 -8.71
C ALA A 385 10.83 -9.60 -7.86
N GLN A 386 11.11 -8.59 -7.03
CA GLN A 386 10.09 -7.90 -6.22
C GLN A 386 9.16 -7.03 -7.08
N ILE A 387 9.70 -6.32 -8.07
CA ILE A 387 8.93 -5.53 -9.03
C ILE A 387 8.06 -6.45 -9.90
N ALA A 388 8.59 -7.59 -10.36
CA ALA A 388 7.84 -8.59 -11.11
C ALA A 388 6.72 -9.21 -10.26
N ALA A 389 6.97 -9.56 -9.00
CA ALA A 389 5.96 -10.08 -8.08
C ALA A 389 4.85 -9.05 -7.80
N ALA A 390 5.21 -7.77 -7.63
CA ALA A 390 4.25 -6.69 -7.45
C ALA A 390 3.41 -6.44 -8.72
N ALA A 391 4.03 -6.47 -9.91
CA ALA A 391 3.35 -6.34 -11.20
C ALA A 391 2.38 -7.51 -11.47
N GLN A 392 2.78 -8.75 -11.15
CA GLN A 392 1.93 -9.93 -11.24
C GLN A 392 0.75 -9.85 -10.26
N THR A 393 0.97 -9.35 -9.04
CA THR A 393 -0.10 -9.15 -8.05
C THR A 393 -1.09 -8.08 -8.50
N ALA A 394 -0.61 -6.98 -9.08
CA ALA A 394 -1.45 -5.92 -9.64
C ALA A 394 -2.28 -6.43 -10.84
N ALA A 395 -1.67 -7.16 -11.76
CA ALA A 395 -2.36 -7.76 -12.91
C ALA A 395 -3.42 -8.79 -12.48
N ALA A 396 -3.14 -9.61 -11.46
CA ALA A 396 -4.10 -10.57 -10.92
C ALA A 396 -5.29 -9.87 -10.23
N LEU A 397 -5.04 -8.76 -9.52
CA LEU A 397 -6.10 -7.97 -8.90
C LEU A 397 -6.96 -7.23 -9.93
N GLU A 398 -6.34 -6.73 -10.99
CA GLU A 398 -7.03 -6.08 -12.12
C GLU A 398 -7.91 -7.08 -12.88
N LEU A 399 -7.40 -8.28 -13.17
CA LEU A 399 -8.19 -9.35 -13.76
C LEU A 399 -9.36 -9.79 -12.86
N ALA A 400 -9.15 -9.89 -11.54
CA ALA A 400 -10.21 -10.19 -10.58
C ALA A 400 -11.26 -9.07 -10.49
N GLN A 401 -10.85 -7.81 -10.67
CA GLN A 401 -11.76 -6.66 -10.75
C GLN A 401 -12.57 -6.71 -12.05
N GLN A 402 -11.91 -6.93 -13.18
CA GLN A 402 -12.54 -7.04 -14.50
C GLN A 402 -13.56 -8.17 -14.54
N VAL A 403 -13.27 -9.34 -13.97
CA VAL A 403 -14.24 -10.44 -13.92
C VAL A 403 -15.43 -10.14 -13.01
N ARG A 404 -15.24 -9.38 -11.92
CA ARG A 404 -16.35 -8.90 -11.08
C ARG A 404 -17.26 -7.95 -11.85
N ASP A 405 -16.67 -7.03 -12.60
CA ASP A 405 -17.39 -6.04 -13.40
C ASP A 405 -18.10 -6.73 -14.57
N ASP A 406 -17.45 -7.68 -15.26
CA ASP A 406 -18.04 -8.49 -16.33
C ASP A 406 -19.18 -9.39 -15.81
N SER A 407 -19.02 -10.02 -14.63
CA SER A 407 -20.07 -10.84 -14.01
C SER A 407 -21.26 -9.98 -13.57
N LYS A 408 -21.00 -8.75 -13.10
CA LYS A 408 -22.06 -7.78 -12.78
C LYS A 408 -22.80 -7.34 -14.04
N VAL A 409 -22.10 -7.01 -15.12
CA VAL A 409 -22.73 -6.63 -16.41
C VAL A 409 -23.52 -7.80 -17.00
N ALA A 410 -22.99 -9.02 -16.95
CA ALA A 410 -23.71 -10.21 -17.41
C ALA A 410 -24.97 -10.50 -16.58
N LYS A 411 -24.89 -10.30 -15.25
CA LYS A 411 -26.04 -10.41 -14.35
C LYS A 411 -27.09 -9.32 -14.61
N ASP A 412 -26.68 -8.06 -14.73
CA ASP A 412 -27.59 -6.94 -14.99
C ASP A 412 -28.28 -7.09 -16.37
N ARG A 413 -27.58 -7.64 -17.36
CA ARG A 413 -28.15 -7.99 -18.67
C ARG A 413 -29.13 -9.16 -18.60
N LEU A 414 -28.85 -10.18 -17.79
CA LEU A 414 -29.73 -11.34 -17.63
C LEU A 414 -30.99 -10.99 -16.80
N ASP A 415 -30.85 -10.17 -15.76
CA ASP A 415 -31.97 -9.68 -14.95
C ASP A 415 -32.95 -8.83 -15.79
N ALA A 416 -32.48 -8.21 -16.88
CA ALA A 416 -33.30 -7.47 -17.85
C ALA A 416 -34.01 -8.35 -18.90
N ILE A 417 -33.51 -9.57 -19.15
CA ILE A 417 -33.95 -10.52 -20.19
C ILE A 417 -35.07 -11.48 -19.71
N VAL A 418 -35.48 -11.43 -18.42
CA VAL A 418 -36.33 -12.49 -17.83
C VAL A 418 -37.48 -11.95 -16.98
N ASN A 419 -37.84 -10.67 -17.14
CA ASN A 419 -38.77 -10.04 -16.20
C ASN A 419 -40.23 -10.54 -16.33
N ASP A 420 -40.57 -11.20 -17.44
CA ASP A 420 -41.89 -11.75 -17.75
C ASP A 420 -42.00 -13.29 -17.60
N GLY A 421 -40.92 -13.98 -17.22
CA GLY A 421 -40.89 -15.44 -17.06
C GLY A 421 -40.87 -16.23 -18.38
N ILE A 422 -40.61 -15.55 -19.50
CA ILE A 422 -40.49 -16.13 -20.83
C ILE A 422 -39.11 -15.77 -21.37
N LEU A 423 -38.48 -16.72 -22.06
CA LEU A 423 -37.27 -16.48 -22.82
C LEU A 423 -37.67 -16.31 -24.29
N ASP A 424 -37.74 -15.06 -24.77
CA ASP A 424 -38.19 -14.75 -26.12
C ASP A 424 -37.12 -15.05 -27.19
N ARG A 425 -37.53 -14.96 -28.46
CA ARG A 425 -36.70 -15.26 -29.64
C ARG A 425 -35.41 -14.46 -29.70
N SER A 426 -35.46 -13.19 -29.32
CA SER A 426 -34.35 -12.24 -29.33
C SER A 426 -33.42 -12.44 -28.14
N GLU A 427 -33.99 -12.78 -26.98
CA GLU A 427 -33.30 -13.09 -25.74
C GLU A 427 -32.54 -14.42 -25.82
N LYS A 428 -33.11 -15.42 -26.50
CA LYS A 428 -32.45 -16.70 -26.79
C LYS A 428 -31.15 -16.56 -27.57
N VAL A 429 -31.11 -15.67 -28.55
CA VAL A 429 -29.89 -15.41 -29.34
C VAL A 429 -28.77 -14.91 -28.42
N GLN A 430 -29.10 -14.03 -27.48
CA GLN A 430 -28.15 -13.50 -26.51
C GLN A 430 -27.75 -14.53 -25.45
N LEU A 431 -28.68 -15.37 -24.99
CA LEU A 431 -28.40 -16.45 -24.04
C LEU A 431 -27.46 -17.50 -24.64
N VAL A 432 -27.65 -17.88 -25.91
CA VAL A 432 -26.79 -18.84 -26.61
C VAL A 432 -25.36 -18.30 -26.76
N GLN A 433 -25.20 -17.03 -27.11
CA GLN A 433 -23.89 -16.38 -27.21
C GLN A 433 -23.20 -16.31 -25.85
N THR A 434 -23.94 -15.92 -24.81
CA THR A 434 -23.42 -15.81 -23.44
C THR A 434 -22.97 -17.17 -22.90
N PHE A 435 -23.79 -18.20 -23.03
CA PHE A 435 -23.45 -19.55 -22.59
C PHE A 435 -22.27 -20.16 -23.37
N SER A 436 -22.14 -19.85 -24.67
CA SER A 436 -21.01 -20.29 -25.49
C SER A 436 -19.69 -19.62 -25.06
N ALA A 437 -19.73 -18.32 -24.75
CA ALA A 437 -18.57 -17.58 -24.24
C ALA A 437 -18.14 -18.09 -22.86
N GLU A 438 -19.10 -18.34 -21.96
CA GLU A 438 -18.82 -18.87 -20.62
C GLU A 438 -18.29 -20.31 -20.66
N SER A 439 -18.79 -21.14 -21.58
CA SER A 439 -18.24 -22.49 -21.83
C SER A 439 -16.75 -22.45 -22.21
N ALA A 440 -16.36 -21.49 -23.04
CA ALA A 440 -14.96 -21.32 -23.46
C ALA A 440 -14.07 -20.79 -22.32
N GLN A 441 -14.56 -19.83 -21.53
CA GLN A 441 -13.82 -19.29 -20.39
C GLN A 441 -13.63 -20.32 -19.28
N GLN A 442 -14.64 -21.15 -19.01
CA GLN A 442 -14.58 -22.22 -18.02
C GLN A 442 -13.45 -23.22 -18.35
N THR A 443 -13.29 -23.59 -19.61
CA THR A 443 -12.19 -24.45 -20.07
C THR A 443 -10.82 -23.79 -19.83
N GLY A 444 -10.70 -22.48 -20.09
CA GLY A 444 -9.48 -21.71 -19.82
C GLY A 444 -9.12 -21.67 -18.33
N LEU A 445 -10.09 -21.40 -17.45
CA LEU A 445 -9.91 -21.36 -16.00
C LEU A 445 -9.57 -22.74 -15.40
N GLN A 446 -10.13 -23.82 -15.97
CA GLN A 446 -9.75 -25.19 -15.58
C GLN A 446 -8.29 -25.50 -15.93
N ASN A 447 -7.82 -25.08 -17.10
CA ASN A 447 -6.43 -25.26 -17.50
C ASN A 447 -5.48 -24.46 -16.59
N GLN A 448 -5.82 -23.20 -16.31
CA GLN A 448 -5.03 -22.32 -15.42
C GLN A 448 -4.94 -22.83 -13.98
N SER A 449 -5.95 -23.53 -13.48
CA SER A 449 -6.02 -24.03 -12.09
C SER A 449 -5.38 -25.41 -11.87
N THR A 450 -4.76 -26.01 -12.91
CA THR A 450 -4.24 -27.39 -12.84
C THR A 450 -2.92 -27.54 -12.07
N ASN A 451 -2.16 -26.45 -11.92
CA ASN A 451 -0.84 -26.45 -11.26
C ASN A 451 -0.79 -25.67 -9.93
N VAL A 452 -1.94 -25.33 -9.35
CA VAL A 452 -2.07 -24.54 -8.10
C VAL A 452 -2.98 -25.28 -7.12
N ASP A 453 -2.73 -25.19 -5.81
CA ASP A 453 -3.53 -25.82 -4.74
C ASP A 453 -4.93 -25.16 -4.57
N VAL A 454 -5.77 -25.29 -5.60
CA VAL A 454 -7.16 -24.77 -5.70
C VAL A 454 -8.12 -25.85 -6.22
N ARG A 455 -7.81 -27.13 -5.91
CA ARG A 455 -8.54 -28.30 -6.44
C ARG A 455 -10.02 -28.28 -6.04
N PHE A 456 -10.36 -27.72 -4.88
CA PHE A 456 -11.71 -27.67 -4.34
C PHE A 456 -12.59 -26.65 -5.09
N GLU A 457 -12.10 -25.42 -5.27
CA GLU A 457 -12.82 -24.35 -5.98
C GLU A 457 -12.99 -24.67 -7.46
N ARG A 458 -12.01 -25.36 -8.06
CA ARG A 458 -12.10 -25.87 -9.43
C ARG A 458 -13.22 -26.91 -9.58
N ALA A 459 -13.35 -27.82 -8.61
CA ALA A 459 -14.43 -28.81 -8.62
C ALA A 459 -15.81 -28.13 -8.49
N ILE A 460 -15.94 -27.16 -7.59
CA ILE A 460 -17.18 -26.39 -7.41
C ILE A 460 -17.60 -25.64 -8.69
N LEU A 461 -16.65 -25.02 -9.40
CA LEU A 461 -16.94 -24.38 -10.70
C LEU A 461 -17.40 -25.39 -11.75
N SER A 462 -16.75 -26.55 -11.81
CA SER A 462 -17.13 -27.63 -12.74
C SER A 462 -18.55 -28.13 -12.47
N ASP A 463 -18.91 -28.34 -11.20
CA ASP A 463 -20.24 -28.80 -10.80
C ASP A 463 -21.31 -27.75 -11.06
N ALA A 464 -21.04 -26.49 -10.75
CA ALA A 464 -21.97 -25.38 -11.00
C ALA A 464 -22.23 -25.18 -12.51
N PHE A 465 -21.18 -25.30 -13.34
CA PHE A 465 -21.31 -25.23 -14.80
C PHE A 465 -22.11 -26.41 -15.36
N ALA A 466 -21.87 -27.63 -14.88
CA ALA A 466 -22.63 -28.81 -15.28
C ALA A 466 -24.12 -28.69 -14.92
N ASN A 467 -24.44 -28.17 -13.73
CA ASN A 467 -25.81 -27.92 -13.29
C ASN A 467 -26.52 -26.85 -14.13
N LEU A 468 -25.82 -25.77 -14.49
CA LEU A 468 -26.33 -24.75 -15.40
C LEU A 468 -26.60 -25.33 -16.79
N LYS A 469 -25.65 -26.08 -17.35
CA LYS A 469 -25.79 -26.74 -18.65
C LYS A 469 -27.01 -27.65 -18.70
N ASN A 470 -27.15 -28.53 -17.70
CA ASN A 470 -28.26 -29.48 -17.62
C ASN A 470 -29.62 -28.76 -17.51
N HIS A 471 -29.67 -27.63 -16.80
CA HIS A 471 -30.89 -26.83 -16.71
C HIS A 471 -31.28 -26.23 -18.06
N LEU A 472 -30.32 -25.62 -18.78
CA LEU A 472 -30.57 -25.02 -20.10
C LEU A 472 -30.98 -26.08 -21.14
N ASP A 473 -30.29 -27.22 -21.18
CA ASP A 473 -30.59 -28.31 -22.09
C ASP A 473 -31.99 -28.93 -21.82
N GLY A 474 -32.49 -28.84 -20.59
CA GLY A 474 -33.80 -29.36 -20.17
C GLY A 474 -34.99 -28.46 -20.51
N LEU A 475 -34.76 -27.26 -21.06
CA LEU A 475 -35.84 -26.32 -21.40
C LEU A 475 -36.61 -26.75 -22.67
N ALA A 476 -37.93 -26.57 -22.66
CA ALA A 476 -38.82 -26.92 -23.78
C ALA A 476 -39.83 -25.80 -24.08
N PRO A 477 -39.88 -25.25 -25.31
CA PRO A 477 -38.96 -25.46 -26.44
C PRO A 477 -37.48 -25.19 -26.07
N SER A 478 -36.53 -25.78 -26.80
CA SER A 478 -35.10 -25.66 -26.48
C SER A 478 -34.62 -24.20 -26.45
N TYR A 479 -33.68 -23.89 -25.55
CA TYR A 479 -33.06 -22.56 -25.46
C TYR A 479 -32.26 -22.18 -26.72
N THR A 480 -31.79 -23.16 -27.49
CA THR A 480 -31.11 -22.92 -28.78
C THR A 480 -32.10 -22.77 -29.95
N ASN A 481 -33.40 -23.02 -29.75
CA ASN A 481 -34.40 -22.82 -30.77
C ASN A 481 -34.91 -21.37 -30.74
N THR A 482 -34.29 -20.52 -31.56
CA THR A 482 -34.58 -19.07 -31.66
C THR A 482 -35.86 -18.75 -32.45
N THR A 483 -36.66 -19.75 -32.82
CA THR A 483 -37.88 -19.54 -33.63
C THR A 483 -39.18 -19.58 -32.81
N LEU A 484 -39.12 -20.06 -31.57
CA LEU A 484 -40.24 -20.20 -30.63
C LEU A 484 -39.84 -19.65 -29.27
N ASP A 485 -40.79 -19.21 -28.45
CA ASP A 485 -40.53 -18.70 -27.10
C ASP A 485 -40.47 -19.86 -26.08
N THR A 486 -39.73 -19.70 -24.98
CA THR A 486 -39.59 -20.76 -23.95
C THR A 486 -40.02 -20.25 -22.57
N PRO A 487 -41.06 -20.84 -21.96
CA PRO A 487 -41.39 -20.57 -20.57
C PRO A 487 -40.28 -21.06 -19.63
N ILE A 488 -39.93 -20.28 -18.61
CA ILE A 488 -38.91 -20.66 -17.63
C ILE A 488 -39.36 -20.41 -16.19
N ASP A 489 -38.88 -21.24 -15.25
CA ASP A 489 -38.93 -20.92 -13.83
C ASP A 489 -37.79 -19.95 -13.50
N ARG A 490 -38.12 -18.68 -13.36
CA ARG A 490 -37.16 -17.60 -13.09
C ARG A 490 -36.31 -17.87 -11.85
N ALA A 491 -36.92 -18.35 -10.76
CA ALA A 491 -36.19 -18.57 -9.51
C ALA A 491 -35.12 -19.67 -9.67
N ALA A 492 -35.44 -20.71 -10.43
CA ALA A 492 -34.50 -21.78 -10.75
C ALA A 492 -33.43 -21.32 -11.75
N PHE A 493 -33.81 -20.56 -12.79
CA PHE A 493 -32.91 -20.06 -13.81
C PHE A 493 -31.85 -19.09 -13.23
N ASP A 494 -32.30 -18.11 -12.45
CA ASP A 494 -31.43 -17.12 -11.79
C ASP A 494 -30.51 -17.79 -10.77
N ALA A 495 -30.99 -18.83 -10.09
CA ALA A 495 -30.17 -19.60 -9.14
C ALA A 495 -29.01 -20.31 -9.83
N ARG A 496 -29.25 -20.96 -10.98
CA ARG A 496 -28.20 -21.71 -11.70
C ARG A 496 -27.10 -20.82 -12.25
N TRP A 497 -27.46 -19.66 -12.80
CA TRP A 497 -26.47 -18.67 -13.25
C TRP A 497 -25.68 -18.05 -12.11
N ARG A 498 -26.36 -17.69 -11.01
CA ARG A 498 -25.71 -17.17 -9.80
C ARG A 498 -24.73 -18.17 -9.19
N ASP A 499 -25.12 -19.43 -9.08
CA ASP A 499 -24.26 -20.50 -8.54
C ASP A 499 -22.99 -20.66 -9.39
N TYR A 500 -23.11 -20.61 -10.72
CA TYR A 500 -21.97 -20.65 -11.65
C TYR A 500 -21.03 -19.45 -11.48
N TRP A 501 -21.55 -18.21 -11.48
CA TRP A 501 -20.71 -17.02 -11.32
C TRP A 501 -20.05 -16.93 -9.95
N LEU A 502 -20.75 -17.34 -8.89
CA LEU A 502 -20.18 -17.39 -7.54
C LEU A 502 -19.03 -18.40 -7.46
N ALA A 503 -19.21 -19.59 -8.06
CA ALA A 503 -18.15 -20.58 -8.14
C ALA A 503 -16.93 -20.09 -8.95
N LYS A 504 -17.18 -19.39 -10.06
CA LYS A 504 -16.14 -18.77 -10.89
C LYS A 504 -15.35 -17.71 -10.11
N GLN A 505 -16.05 -16.86 -9.37
CA GLN A 505 -15.44 -15.84 -8.53
C GLN A 505 -14.61 -16.45 -7.39
N ASN A 506 -15.09 -17.52 -6.77
CA ASN A 506 -14.36 -18.21 -5.71
C ASN A 506 -13.05 -18.83 -6.22
N LEU A 507 -13.07 -19.45 -7.40
CA LEU A 507 -11.85 -19.97 -8.02
C LEU A 507 -10.85 -18.86 -8.34
N LEU A 508 -11.29 -17.73 -8.88
CA LEU A 508 -10.42 -16.59 -9.17
C LEU A 508 -9.85 -15.94 -7.91
N ASN A 509 -10.65 -15.82 -6.85
CA ASN A 509 -10.18 -15.34 -5.55
C ASN A 509 -9.14 -16.29 -4.94
N ALA A 510 -9.34 -17.61 -5.09
CA ALA A 510 -8.39 -18.61 -4.63
C ALA A 510 -7.10 -18.58 -5.46
N LEU A 511 -7.18 -18.43 -6.78
CA LEU A 511 -6.01 -18.26 -7.65
C LEU A 511 -5.22 -16.99 -7.28
N ALA A 512 -5.89 -15.86 -7.05
CA ALA A 512 -5.26 -14.61 -6.61
C ALA A 512 -4.65 -14.72 -5.19
N GLY A 513 -5.36 -15.37 -4.26
CA GLY A 513 -4.91 -15.59 -2.90
C GLY A 513 -3.77 -16.61 -2.77
N ARG A 514 -3.65 -17.57 -3.69
CA ARG A 514 -2.53 -18.52 -3.72
C ARG A 514 -1.34 -17.98 -4.50
N ALA A 515 -1.55 -17.16 -5.54
CA ALA A 515 -0.49 -16.42 -6.23
C ALA A 515 0.31 -15.51 -5.28
N SER A 516 -0.34 -14.92 -4.26
CA SER A 516 0.32 -14.13 -3.21
C SER A 516 1.06 -14.97 -2.16
N VAL A 517 0.78 -16.28 -2.06
CA VAL A 517 1.39 -17.21 -1.07
C VAL A 517 2.48 -18.08 -1.71
N THR A 518 2.57 -18.17 -3.04
CA THR A 518 3.71 -18.80 -3.75
C THR A 518 5.03 -18.02 -3.64
N ALA A 519 5.04 -16.87 -2.97
CA ALA A 519 6.27 -16.20 -2.49
C ALA A 519 6.68 -16.62 -1.06
N SER A 520 5.94 -17.54 -0.42
CA SER A 520 6.26 -18.02 0.93
C SER A 520 6.70 -19.48 0.88
N TRP A 521 8.00 -19.69 1.12
CA TRP A 521 8.64 -20.99 1.35
C TRP A 521 8.11 -21.64 2.64
N GLY A 522 6.87 -22.11 2.63
CA GLY A 522 6.24 -22.82 3.74
C GLY A 522 6.73 -24.27 3.82
N GLY A 523 7.88 -24.51 4.44
CA GLY A 523 8.30 -25.89 4.72
C GLY A 523 9.70 -26.14 5.26
N VAL A 524 10.52 -25.13 5.56
CA VAL A 524 11.92 -25.38 5.92
C VAL A 524 12.24 -24.79 7.30
N THR A 525 12.36 -25.66 8.31
CA THR A 525 13.09 -25.38 9.56
C THR A 525 13.98 -26.59 9.89
N GLY A 526 15.21 -26.32 10.35
CA GLY A 526 16.30 -27.30 10.56
C GLY A 526 17.62 -26.82 9.94
N GLU A 527 18.76 -27.06 10.62
CA GLU A 527 20.10 -26.77 10.07
C GLU A 527 20.37 -27.63 8.83
N GLY A 528 20.73 -26.98 7.71
CA GLY A 528 20.96 -27.63 6.42
C GLY A 528 19.92 -27.34 5.32
N LYS A 529 19.34 -26.13 5.28
CA LYS A 529 18.56 -25.71 4.10
C LYS A 529 19.47 -25.71 2.85
N PRO A 530 18.94 -26.02 1.64
CA PRO A 530 19.69 -25.82 0.40
C PRO A 530 20.12 -24.35 0.33
N ALA A 531 21.40 -24.08 0.09
CA ALA A 531 21.82 -22.72 -0.22
C ALA A 531 21.03 -22.24 -1.44
N ASP A 532 20.41 -21.06 -1.33
CA ASP A 532 19.87 -20.35 -2.48
C ASP A 532 20.92 -20.40 -3.58
N ASN A 533 20.53 -20.88 -4.77
CA ASN A 533 21.37 -21.07 -5.95
C ASN A 533 22.18 -22.39 -6.10
N ALA A 534 21.58 -23.56 -5.93
CA ALA A 534 22.22 -24.83 -6.31
C ALA A 534 22.59 -24.98 -7.82
N THR A 535 22.34 -23.95 -8.65
CA THR A 535 22.87 -23.83 -10.02
C THR A 535 23.82 -22.65 -10.24
N VAL A 536 23.95 -21.68 -9.31
CA VAL A 536 24.87 -20.54 -9.51
C VAL A 536 26.23 -20.92 -8.93
N GLY A 537 27.12 -21.37 -9.82
CA GLY A 537 28.48 -21.78 -9.49
C GLY A 537 29.02 -22.95 -10.30
N ALA A 538 28.20 -23.59 -11.14
CA ALA A 538 28.70 -24.58 -12.09
C ALA A 538 29.62 -23.86 -13.12
N PRO A 539 30.91 -24.24 -13.25
CA PRO A 539 31.80 -23.64 -14.22
C PRO A 539 31.22 -23.71 -15.64
N VAL A 540 31.55 -22.70 -16.47
CA VAL A 540 31.20 -22.68 -17.90
C VAL A 540 31.56 -24.02 -18.54
N GLY A 541 30.56 -24.73 -19.08
CA GLY A 541 30.71 -26.05 -19.72
C GLY A 541 30.09 -27.24 -18.96
N THR A 542 29.49 -27.03 -17.79
CA THR A 542 28.82 -28.12 -17.06
C THR A 542 27.47 -28.47 -17.69
N ASN A 543 27.32 -29.72 -18.14
CA ASN A 543 26.07 -30.23 -18.70
C ASN A 543 25.08 -30.58 -17.58
N VAL A 544 23.86 -30.07 -17.67
CA VAL A 544 22.73 -30.49 -16.84
C VAL A 544 21.78 -31.28 -17.74
N GLY A 545 21.60 -32.58 -17.47
CA GLY A 545 20.78 -33.44 -18.32
C GLY A 545 21.28 -33.59 -19.77
N GLY A 546 22.59 -33.44 -20.01
CA GLY A 546 23.20 -33.62 -21.34
C GLY A 546 23.18 -32.38 -22.26
N ARG A 547 22.70 -31.22 -21.78
CA ARG A 547 22.77 -29.94 -22.52
C ARG A 547 23.58 -28.90 -21.73
N PRO A 548 24.33 -28.00 -22.39
CA PRO A 548 25.07 -26.92 -21.73
C PRO A 548 24.13 -25.90 -21.06
N VAL A 549 24.43 -25.49 -19.82
CA VAL A 549 23.56 -24.58 -19.04
C VAL A 549 23.32 -23.22 -19.72
N VAL A 550 24.32 -22.72 -20.47
CA VAL A 550 24.22 -21.45 -21.23
C VAL A 550 23.16 -21.54 -22.32
N GLN A 551 23.03 -22.71 -22.96
CA GLN A 551 22.05 -22.92 -24.01
C GLN A 551 20.65 -23.08 -23.43
N LEU A 552 20.51 -23.72 -22.27
CA LEU A 552 19.22 -23.86 -21.58
C LEU A 552 18.64 -22.50 -21.14
N LEU A 553 19.49 -21.60 -20.65
CA LEU A 553 19.11 -20.23 -20.26
C LEU A 553 18.73 -19.40 -21.49
N SER A 554 19.54 -19.45 -22.56
CA SER A 554 19.23 -18.77 -23.83
C SER A 554 17.93 -19.25 -24.47
N ASP A 555 17.68 -20.56 -24.48
CA ASP A 555 16.45 -21.15 -25.04
C ASP A 555 15.21 -20.70 -24.21
N THR A 556 15.37 -20.55 -22.89
CA THR A 556 14.29 -20.12 -21.98
C THR A 556 13.97 -18.63 -22.14
N ASP A 557 14.98 -17.78 -22.24
CA ASP A 557 14.80 -16.34 -22.40
C ASP A 557 14.24 -15.99 -23.79
N GLN A 558 14.69 -16.70 -24.83
CA GLN A 558 14.13 -16.55 -26.17
C GLN A 558 12.65 -16.97 -26.23
N ALA A 559 12.28 -18.10 -25.60
CA ALA A 559 10.89 -18.56 -25.56
C ALA A 559 9.95 -17.57 -24.83
N LYS A 560 10.43 -16.90 -23.77
CA LYS A 560 9.68 -15.86 -23.06
C LYS A 560 9.50 -14.60 -23.90
N ALA A 561 10.55 -14.18 -24.61
CA ALA A 561 10.50 -13.03 -25.50
C ALA A 561 9.52 -13.26 -26.66
N ASP A 562 9.55 -14.45 -27.26
CA ASP A 562 8.66 -14.83 -28.36
C ASP A 562 7.18 -14.91 -27.90
N ALA A 563 6.92 -15.42 -26.69
CA ALA A 563 5.57 -15.45 -26.11
C ALA A 563 5.03 -14.03 -25.82
N ALA A 564 5.84 -13.14 -25.24
CA ALA A 564 5.47 -11.76 -24.98
C ALA A 564 5.16 -11.00 -26.28
N LYS A 565 5.97 -11.20 -27.32
CA LYS A 565 5.75 -10.63 -28.64
C LYS A 565 4.45 -11.14 -29.28
N ALA A 566 4.18 -12.43 -29.22
CA ALA A 566 2.96 -13.03 -29.77
C ALA A 566 1.68 -12.52 -29.06
N ALA A 567 1.75 -12.30 -27.74
CA ALA A 567 0.64 -11.73 -26.97
C ALA A 567 0.36 -10.26 -27.35
N LEU A 568 1.40 -9.46 -27.54
CA LEU A 568 1.26 -8.07 -28.02
C LEU A 568 0.68 -8.02 -29.43
N ASP A 569 1.17 -8.89 -30.33
CA ASP A 569 0.68 -8.97 -31.71
C ASP A 569 -0.81 -9.41 -31.75
N ALA A 570 -1.25 -10.30 -30.86
CA ALA A 570 -2.65 -10.70 -30.73
C ALA A 570 -3.56 -9.56 -30.22
N THR A 571 -3.09 -8.80 -29.22
CA THR A 571 -3.79 -7.61 -28.71
C THR A 571 -3.95 -6.55 -29.81
N ASN A 572 -2.87 -6.24 -30.54
CA ASN A 572 -2.91 -5.28 -31.65
C ASN A 572 -3.88 -5.72 -32.77
N ALA A 573 -3.90 -7.02 -33.10
CA ALA A 573 -4.83 -7.56 -34.08
C ALA A 573 -6.29 -7.47 -33.62
N LYS A 574 -6.56 -7.65 -32.31
CA LYS A 574 -7.89 -7.45 -31.73
C LYS A 574 -8.35 -6.01 -31.82
N THR A 575 -7.50 -5.07 -31.39
CA THR A 575 -7.81 -3.63 -31.45
C THR A 575 -8.10 -3.18 -32.89
N ALA A 576 -7.34 -3.67 -33.87
CA ALA A 576 -7.58 -3.38 -35.28
C ALA A 576 -8.93 -3.94 -35.77
N ALA A 577 -9.31 -5.14 -35.34
CA ALA A 577 -10.60 -5.75 -35.67
C ALA A 577 -11.78 -5.01 -35.02
N ASP A 578 -11.64 -4.58 -33.77
CA ASP A 578 -12.68 -3.82 -33.05
C ASP A 578 -12.87 -2.42 -33.67
N GLN A 579 -11.76 -1.72 -33.97
CA GLN A 579 -11.79 -0.43 -34.64
C GLN A 579 -12.43 -0.53 -36.02
N ALA A 580 -12.12 -1.60 -36.77
CA ALA A 580 -12.74 -1.83 -38.06
C ALA A 580 -14.26 -2.02 -37.99
N ALA A 581 -14.76 -2.63 -36.91
CA ALA A 581 -16.20 -2.83 -36.71
C ALA A 581 -16.87 -1.48 -36.39
N ALA A 582 -16.25 -0.66 -35.55
CA ALA A 582 -16.71 0.69 -35.24
C ALA A 582 -16.70 1.59 -36.48
N ASP A 583 -15.62 1.57 -37.26
CA ASP A 583 -15.48 2.32 -38.51
C ASP A 583 -16.55 1.90 -39.53
N ALA A 584 -16.84 0.59 -39.64
CA ALA A 584 -17.88 0.08 -40.53
C ALA A 584 -19.28 0.58 -40.13
N VAL A 585 -19.57 0.65 -38.83
CA VAL A 585 -20.86 1.18 -38.32
C VAL A 585 -20.97 2.68 -38.56
N ALA A 586 -19.93 3.44 -38.22
CA ALA A 586 -19.88 4.89 -38.46
C ALA A 586 -19.96 5.21 -39.96
N ALA A 587 -19.28 4.42 -40.80
CA ALA A 587 -19.33 4.57 -42.24
C ALA A 587 -20.74 4.30 -42.77
N LYS A 588 -21.40 3.21 -42.36
CA LYS A 588 -22.79 2.89 -42.74
C LYS A 588 -23.79 3.98 -42.37
N LEU A 589 -23.67 4.56 -41.16
CA LEU A 589 -24.52 5.67 -40.72
C LEU A 589 -24.34 6.92 -41.58
N ARG A 590 -23.10 7.25 -41.91
CA ARG A 590 -22.80 8.41 -42.75
C ARG A 590 -23.15 8.19 -44.24
N LEU A 591 -23.00 6.97 -44.78
CA LEU A 591 -23.44 6.63 -46.14
C LEU A 591 -24.97 6.78 -46.25
N THR A 592 -25.71 6.33 -45.23
CA THR A 592 -27.16 6.54 -45.14
C THR A 592 -27.55 8.02 -45.13
N ALA A 593 -26.70 8.90 -44.57
CA ALA A 593 -26.91 10.34 -44.55
C ALA A 593 -26.60 11.03 -45.89
N ILE A 594 -25.53 10.59 -46.58
CA ILE A 594 -25.08 11.12 -47.87
C ILE A 594 -26.06 10.83 -49.00
N GLU A 595 -26.89 9.78 -48.88
CA GLU A 595 -27.73 9.30 -49.98
C GLU A 595 -29.23 9.59 -49.76
N ALA A 596 -29.55 10.53 -48.87
CA ALA A 596 -30.93 10.82 -48.48
C ALA A 596 -31.79 11.33 -49.65
N ASP A 597 -31.18 12.00 -50.65
CA ASP A 597 -31.84 12.60 -51.82
C ASP A 597 -31.49 11.92 -53.16
N GLY A 598 -30.66 10.87 -53.16
CA GLY A 598 -30.23 10.16 -54.37
C GLY A 598 -29.20 10.90 -55.21
N ILE A 599 -28.56 11.94 -54.65
CA ILE A 599 -27.53 12.76 -55.30
C ILE A 599 -26.30 12.76 -54.39
N LEU A 600 -25.11 12.57 -54.97
CA LEU A 600 -23.85 12.86 -54.30
C LEU A 600 -23.49 14.31 -54.58
N ASP A 601 -23.74 15.19 -53.63
CA ASP A 601 -23.50 16.61 -53.81
C ASP A 601 -22.00 16.96 -53.72
N ARG A 602 -21.62 18.12 -54.27
CA ARG A 602 -20.22 18.60 -54.27
C ARG A 602 -19.55 18.61 -52.89
N SER A 603 -20.29 18.84 -51.81
CA SER A 603 -19.79 18.89 -50.44
C SER A 603 -19.57 17.49 -49.84
N GLU A 604 -20.36 16.49 -50.25
CA GLU A 604 -20.25 15.09 -49.79
C GLU A 604 -19.14 14.31 -50.52
N LYS A 605 -18.77 14.72 -51.74
CA LYS A 605 -17.69 14.09 -52.53
C LYS A 605 -16.35 14.06 -51.79
N ALA A 606 -16.06 15.07 -50.97
CA ALA A 606 -14.82 15.11 -50.19
C ALA A 606 -14.72 13.93 -49.21
N ASP A 607 -15.83 13.53 -48.58
CA ASP A 607 -15.87 12.41 -47.64
C ASP A 607 -15.75 11.07 -48.37
N VAL A 608 -16.41 10.90 -49.53
CA VAL A 608 -16.28 9.70 -50.37
C VAL A 608 -14.84 9.53 -50.88
N VAL A 609 -14.19 10.61 -51.32
CA VAL A 609 -12.79 10.60 -51.78
C VAL A 609 -11.84 10.22 -50.64
N LEU A 610 -12.00 10.82 -49.46
CA LEU A 610 -11.15 10.51 -48.30
C LEU A 610 -11.29 9.05 -47.88
N ARG A 611 -12.51 8.51 -47.85
CA ARG A 611 -12.77 7.11 -47.49
C ARG A 611 -12.17 6.14 -48.49
N PHE A 612 -12.29 6.43 -49.78
CA PHE A 612 -11.73 5.58 -50.82
C PHE A 612 -10.20 5.63 -50.82
N ALA A 613 -9.60 6.79 -50.50
CA ALA A 613 -8.17 6.92 -50.29
C ALA A 613 -7.69 6.09 -49.10
N ASN A 614 -8.41 6.10 -47.97
CA ASN A 614 -8.09 5.29 -46.79
C ASN A 614 -8.21 3.79 -47.09
N ALA A 615 -9.28 3.36 -47.77
CA ALA A 615 -9.47 1.98 -48.22
C ALA A 615 -8.32 1.51 -49.14
N THR A 616 -7.82 2.40 -50.00
CA THR A 616 -6.71 2.11 -50.90
C THR A 616 -5.38 1.98 -50.15
N ALA A 617 -5.14 2.86 -49.17
CA ALA A 617 -3.91 2.87 -48.39
C ALA A 617 -3.74 1.63 -47.51
N GLU A 618 -4.82 1.12 -46.93
CA GLU A 618 -4.78 -0.04 -46.01
C GLU A 618 -4.72 -1.40 -46.72
N ARG A 619 -5.21 -1.49 -47.97
CA ARG A 619 -5.43 -2.75 -48.69
C ARG A 619 -4.22 -3.68 -48.69
N MET A 620 -3.07 -3.17 -49.11
CA MET A 620 -1.85 -4.00 -49.24
C MET A 620 -1.34 -4.48 -47.88
N GLY A 621 -1.49 -3.66 -46.83
CA GLY A 621 -1.10 -4.04 -45.47
C GLY A 621 -1.89 -5.24 -44.97
N LEU A 622 -3.22 -5.22 -45.17
CA LEU A 622 -4.10 -6.31 -44.76
C LEU A 622 -3.88 -7.59 -45.58
N LEU A 623 -3.67 -7.46 -46.90
CA LEU A 623 -3.38 -8.61 -47.76
C LEU A 623 -2.04 -9.26 -47.40
N ASN A 624 -1.01 -8.48 -47.08
CA ASN A 624 0.29 -8.99 -46.65
C ASN A 624 0.18 -9.68 -45.29
N LYS A 625 -0.53 -9.08 -44.33
CA LYS A 625 -0.72 -9.68 -43.00
C LYS A 625 -1.55 -10.96 -43.05
N GLY A 626 -2.57 -11.04 -43.90
CA GLY A 626 -3.31 -12.27 -44.14
C GLY A 626 -2.45 -13.37 -44.79
N ALA A 627 -1.46 -13.00 -45.62
CA ALA A 627 -0.57 -13.95 -46.27
C ALA A 627 0.30 -14.70 -45.25
N GLU A 628 0.79 -13.97 -44.24
CA GLU A 628 1.58 -14.49 -43.13
C GLU A 628 0.87 -15.65 -42.41
N PHE A 629 -0.47 -15.58 -42.30
CA PHE A 629 -1.30 -16.59 -41.65
C PHE A 629 -2.00 -17.57 -42.61
N SER A 630 -1.63 -17.57 -43.89
CA SER A 630 -2.21 -18.45 -44.92
C SER A 630 -3.74 -18.32 -45.09
N LEU A 631 -4.29 -17.11 -44.93
CA LEU A 631 -5.73 -16.80 -45.04
C LEU A 631 -6.16 -16.54 -46.50
N SER A 632 -6.00 -17.54 -47.36
CA SER A 632 -6.18 -17.36 -48.81
C SER A 632 -7.61 -17.00 -49.22
N VAL A 633 -8.63 -17.55 -48.55
CA VAL A 633 -10.05 -17.34 -48.90
C VAL A 633 -10.47 -15.91 -48.56
N GLU A 634 -10.24 -15.48 -47.33
CA GLU A 634 -10.63 -14.18 -46.81
C GLU A 634 -9.88 -13.03 -47.50
N ARG A 635 -8.64 -13.28 -47.93
CA ARG A 635 -7.87 -12.32 -48.74
C ARG A 635 -8.47 -12.15 -50.14
N THR A 636 -8.88 -13.25 -50.77
CA THR A 636 -9.52 -13.20 -52.09
C THR A 636 -10.86 -12.48 -52.00
N THR A 637 -11.71 -12.80 -51.02
CA THR A 637 -13.02 -12.13 -50.87
C THR A 637 -12.89 -10.64 -50.57
N TYR A 638 -11.92 -10.23 -49.74
CA TYR A 638 -11.61 -8.82 -49.49
C TYR A 638 -11.10 -8.10 -50.75
N SER A 639 -10.20 -8.73 -51.52
CA SER A 639 -9.72 -8.15 -52.78
C SER A 639 -10.85 -7.97 -53.80
N ASP A 640 -11.70 -8.98 -53.96
CA ASP A 640 -12.85 -8.94 -54.88
C ASP A 640 -13.89 -7.90 -54.45
N ALA A 641 -14.04 -7.65 -53.15
CA ALA A 641 -14.90 -6.60 -52.61
C ALA A 641 -14.34 -5.20 -52.87
N TYR A 642 -13.02 -5.00 -52.70
CA TYR A 642 -12.36 -3.74 -53.04
C TYR A 642 -12.41 -3.46 -54.55
N ASP A 643 -12.10 -4.44 -55.40
CA ASP A 643 -12.10 -4.25 -56.85
C ASP A 643 -13.51 -3.95 -57.38
N ALA A 644 -14.56 -4.53 -56.77
CA ALA A 644 -15.95 -4.17 -57.05
C ALA A 644 -16.29 -2.73 -56.63
N LEU A 645 -15.79 -2.26 -55.49
CA LEU A 645 -15.95 -0.87 -55.05
C LEU A 645 -15.25 0.11 -56.01
N VAL A 646 -14.02 -0.20 -56.44
CA VAL A 646 -13.27 0.58 -57.44
C VAL A 646 -14.05 0.69 -58.74
N SER A 647 -14.54 -0.45 -59.24
CA SER A 647 -15.32 -0.50 -60.48
C SER A 647 -16.60 0.32 -60.39
N TYR A 648 -17.28 0.27 -59.23
CA TYR A 648 -18.50 1.03 -59.00
C TYR A 648 -18.23 2.54 -58.99
N LEU A 649 -17.25 3.01 -58.21
CA LEU A 649 -16.94 4.44 -58.09
C LEU A 649 -16.46 5.06 -59.41
N ASN A 650 -15.65 4.33 -60.19
CA ASN A 650 -15.15 4.80 -61.49
C ASN A 650 -16.22 4.83 -62.60
N ALA A 651 -17.35 4.13 -62.41
CA ALA A 651 -18.46 4.13 -63.37
C ALA A 651 -19.43 5.31 -63.17
N LEU A 652 -19.27 6.10 -62.10
CA LEU A 652 -20.12 7.25 -61.80
C LEU A 652 -19.86 8.43 -62.77
N ASN A 653 -20.94 9.07 -63.23
CA ASN A 653 -20.88 10.22 -64.13
C ASN A 653 -21.95 11.27 -63.76
N PRO A 654 -21.59 12.53 -63.46
CA PRO A 654 -20.24 13.08 -63.28
C PRO A 654 -19.39 12.31 -62.24
N ALA A 655 -18.06 12.37 -62.32
CA ALA A 655 -17.18 11.50 -61.52
C ALA A 655 -17.31 11.75 -60.00
N TYR A 656 -17.12 10.71 -59.18
CA TYR A 656 -17.22 10.79 -57.72
C TYR A 656 -16.21 11.77 -57.09
N ASN A 657 -15.10 12.02 -57.77
CA ASN A 657 -14.03 12.93 -57.37
C ASN A 657 -14.04 14.27 -58.11
N ASP A 658 -15.08 14.55 -58.92
CA ASP A 658 -15.28 15.86 -59.55
C ASP A 658 -16.07 16.77 -58.61
N SER A 659 -15.35 17.64 -57.88
CA SER A 659 -15.94 18.60 -56.95
C SER A 659 -16.64 19.78 -57.64
N THR A 660 -16.70 19.80 -58.97
CA THR A 660 -17.32 20.88 -59.75
C THR A 660 -18.73 20.58 -60.22
N GLN A 661 -19.22 19.34 -60.04
CA GLN A 661 -20.56 18.88 -60.44
C GLN A 661 -21.17 17.93 -59.40
N ASP A 662 -22.50 17.86 -59.28
CA ASP A 662 -23.18 16.84 -58.46
C ASP A 662 -23.33 15.55 -59.27
N THR A 663 -23.41 14.39 -58.60
CA THR A 663 -23.51 13.08 -59.27
C THR A 663 -24.79 12.35 -58.88
N ALA A 664 -25.62 11.97 -59.84
CA ALA A 664 -26.79 11.13 -59.54
C ALA A 664 -26.35 9.72 -59.10
N LEU A 665 -26.97 9.18 -58.04
CA LEU A 665 -26.64 7.89 -57.45
C LEU A 665 -27.83 6.92 -57.45
N ASP A 666 -27.57 5.65 -57.76
CA ASP A 666 -28.41 4.55 -57.28
C ASP A 666 -27.99 4.21 -55.84
N ARG A 667 -28.81 4.64 -54.89
CA ARG A 667 -28.61 4.46 -53.44
C ARG A 667 -28.45 3.00 -53.02
N ALA A 668 -29.21 2.08 -53.64
CA ALA A 668 -29.14 0.68 -53.28
C ALA A 668 -27.80 0.08 -53.73
N ALA A 669 -27.35 0.44 -54.93
CA ALA A 669 -26.08 -0.01 -55.48
C ALA A 669 -24.87 0.61 -54.74
N PHE A 670 -24.93 1.90 -54.37
CA PHE A 670 -23.87 2.59 -53.63
C PHE A 670 -23.66 1.98 -52.24
N ASN A 671 -24.74 1.83 -51.46
CA ASN A 671 -24.70 1.20 -50.15
C ASN A 671 -24.23 -0.25 -50.20
N ALA A 672 -24.65 -1.01 -51.22
CA ALA A 672 -24.23 -2.39 -51.39
C ALA A 672 -22.72 -2.52 -51.66
N ALA A 673 -22.16 -1.65 -52.51
CA ALA A 673 -20.73 -1.66 -52.84
C ALA A 673 -19.85 -1.37 -51.60
N TRP A 674 -20.18 -0.32 -50.83
CA TRP A 674 -19.47 0.02 -49.60
C TRP A 674 -19.69 -0.99 -48.47
N THR A 675 -20.92 -1.50 -48.31
CA THR A 675 -21.23 -2.52 -47.29
C THR A 675 -20.45 -3.80 -47.54
N ARG A 676 -20.35 -4.23 -48.80
CA ARG A 676 -19.55 -5.41 -49.18
C ARG A 676 -18.07 -5.21 -48.84
N TYR A 677 -17.50 -4.05 -49.15
CA TYR A 677 -16.12 -3.71 -48.79
C TYR A 677 -15.87 -3.81 -47.28
N PHE A 678 -16.67 -3.11 -46.46
CA PHE A 678 -16.45 -3.09 -45.01
C PHE A 678 -16.71 -4.45 -44.34
N THR A 679 -17.64 -5.24 -44.89
CA THR A 679 -17.93 -6.60 -44.38
C THR A 679 -16.75 -7.54 -44.63
N GLU A 680 -16.23 -7.58 -45.86
CA GLU A 680 -15.09 -8.46 -46.17
C GLU A 680 -13.79 -7.98 -45.50
N ARG A 681 -13.61 -6.67 -45.32
CA ARG A 681 -12.54 -6.10 -44.49
C ARG A 681 -12.59 -6.61 -43.05
N GLN A 682 -13.77 -6.60 -42.44
CA GLN A 682 -13.97 -7.12 -41.08
C GLN A 682 -13.71 -8.62 -40.99
N ASN A 683 -14.17 -9.39 -41.98
CA ASN A 683 -13.95 -10.84 -42.04
C ASN A 683 -12.45 -11.17 -42.06
N LEU A 684 -11.67 -10.49 -42.90
CA LEU A 684 -10.21 -10.69 -42.97
C LEU A 684 -9.51 -10.32 -41.65
N LEU A 685 -9.89 -9.21 -41.01
CA LEU A 685 -9.31 -8.79 -39.73
C LEU A 685 -9.66 -9.75 -38.58
N ASN A 686 -10.90 -10.25 -38.51
CA ASN A 686 -11.31 -11.27 -37.54
C ASN A 686 -10.55 -12.59 -37.73
N ALA A 687 -10.31 -12.99 -38.98
CA ALA A 687 -9.53 -14.18 -39.31
C ALA A 687 -8.06 -14.02 -38.92
N ILE A 688 -7.45 -12.85 -39.18
CA ILE A 688 -6.09 -12.50 -38.75
C ILE A 688 -5.99 -12.58 -37.22
N TYR A 689 -6.90 -11.92 -36.49
CA TYR A 689 -6.94 -11.98 -35.02
C TYR A 689 -7.00 -13.42 -34.50
N THR A 690 -7.88 -14.24 -35.08
CA THR A 690 -8.04 -15.64 -34.67
C THR A 690 -6.75 -16.44 -34.85
N LYS A 691 -6.05 -16.27 -35.99
CA LYS A 691 -4.78 -16.96 -36.26
C LYS A 691 -3.64 -16.48 -35.37
N THR A 692 -3.54 -15.17 -35.12
CA THR A 692 -2.55 -14.62 -34.20
C THR A 692 -2.74 -15.14 -32.78
N ARG A 693 -3.99 -15.27 -32.32
CA ARG A 693 -4.30 -15.87 -31.01
C ARG A 693 -3.86 -17.33 -30.92
N VAL A 694 -4.14 -18.14 -31.94
CA VAL A 694 -3.69 -19.54 -31.98
C VAL A 694 -2.16 -19.64 -31.93
N ALA A 695 -1.44 -18.74 -32.61
CA ALA A 695 0.02 -18.68 -32.55
C ALA A 695 0.53 -18.29 -31.15
N ALA A 696 -0.13 -17.34 -30.48
CA ALA A 696 0.19 -16.97 -29.10
C ALA A 696 -0.06 -18.12 -28.11
N ASP A 697 -1.18 -18.85 -28.25
CA ASP A 697 -1.49 -20.02 -27.41
C ASP A 697 -0.44 -21.13 -27.58
N ALA A 698 0.04 -21.35 -28.82
CA ALA A 698 1.11 -22.31 -29.10
C ALA A 698 2.47 -21.87 -28.53
N ALA A 699 2.81 -20.58 -28.62
CA ALA A 699 4.02 -20.02 -28.02
C ALA A 699 4.02 -20.16 -26.49
N ASN A 700 2.88 -19.93 -25.84
CA ASN A 700 2.71 -20.14 -24.40
C ASN A 700 2.89 -21.62 -24.03
N THR A 701 2.29 -22.53 -24.80
CA THR A 701 2.46 -23.99 -24.57
C THR A 701 3.93 -24.42 -24.68
N ASN A 702 4.68 -23.84 -25.62
CA ASN A 702 6.10 -24.12 -25.79
C ASN A 702 6.95 -23.54 -24.64
N ALA A 703 6.62 -22.34 -24.15
CA ALA A 703 7.27 -21.74 -22.99
C ALA A 703 7.03 -22.56 -21.71
N ASP A 704 5.81 -23.04 -21.50
CA ASP A 704 5.45 -23.91 -20.38
C ASP A 704 6.19 -25.25 -20.44
N LYS A 705 6.31 -25.83 -21.64
CA LYS A 705 7.09 -27.05 -21.86
C LYS A 705 8.57 -26.85 -21.54
N ALA A 706 9.17 -25.74 -21.98
CA ALA A 706 10.56 -25.42 -21.69
C ALA A 706 10.80 -25.22 -20.18
N ALA A 707 9.87 -24.57 -19.48
CA ALA A 707 9.91 -24.42 -18.03
C ALA A 707 9.80 -25.77 -17.29
N ALA A 708 8.92 -26.66 -17.75
CA ALA A 708 8.76 -28.01 -17.21
C ALA A 708 10.02 -28.87 -17.42
N ASP A 709 10.62 -28.79 -18.61
CA ASP A 709 11.87 -29.51 -18.94
C ASP A 709 13.04 -29.00 -18.07
N ALA A 710 13.12 -27.69 -17.79
CA ALA A 710 14.10 -27.10 -16.87
C ALA A 710 13.89 -27.56 -15.42
N ALA A 711 12.64 -27.64 -14.95
CA ALA A 711 12.31 -28.14 -13.62
C ALA A 711 12.66 -29.63 -13.46
N ALA A 712 12.38 -30.44 -14.50
CA ALA A 712 12.74 -31.87 -14.51
C ALA A 712 14.26 -32.08 -14.47
N ALA A 713 15.03 -31.26 -15.21
CA ALA A 713 16.49 -31.28 -15.16
C ALA A 713 17.04 -30.91 -13.77
N LYS A 714 16.39 -29.96 -13.07
CA LYS A 714 16.72 -29.61 -11.68
C LYS A 714 16.45 -30.76 -10.72
N LEU A 715 15.27 -31.40 -10.80
CA LEU A 715 14.94 -32.57 -9.96
C LEU A 715 15.97 -33.70 -10.12
N ALA A 716 16.42 -33.95 -11.36
CA ALA A 716 17.43 -34.97 -11.64
C ALA A 716 18.79 -34.62 -10.99
N ALA A 717 19.19 -33.35 -11.00
CA ALA A 717 20.41 -32.88 -10.34
C ALA A 717 20.31 -32.96 -8.80
N ASP A 718 19.16 -32.60 -8.24
CA ASP A 718 18.88 -32.71 -6.80
C ASP A 718 18.95 -34.17 -6.34
N ALA A 719 18.35 -35.10 -7.11
CA ALA A 719 18.39 -36.54 -6.83
C ALA A 719 19.83 -37.11 -6.87
N ALA A 720 20.65 -36.68 -7.83
CA ALA A 720 22.05 -37.09 -7.91
C ALA A 720 22.87 -36.57 -6.71
N LYS A 721 22.55 -35.37 -6.20
CA LYS A 721 23.18 -34.82 -5.00
C LYS A 721 22.77 -35.54 -3.73
N VAL A 722 21.49 -35.89 -3.57
CA VAL A 722 20.99 -36.72 -2.46
C VAL A 722 21.73 -38.05 -2.40
N ALA A 723 21.96 -38.68 -3.54
CA ALA A 723 22.73 -39.93 -3.60
C ALA A 723 24.19 -39.75 -3.14
N ALA A 724 24.83 -38.63 -3.50
CA ALA A 724 26.20 -38.33 -3.07
C ALA A 724 26.27 -38.00 -1.56
N ASP A 725 25.30 -37.27 -1.02
CA ASP A 725 25.24 -36.91 0.40
C ASP A 725 24.90 -38.13 1.28
N ALA A 726 24.05 -39.05 0.79
CA ALA A 726 23.80 -40.34 1.43
C ALA A 726 25.07 -41.20 1.49
N ALA A 727 25.88 -41.20 0.43
CA ALA A 727 27.16 -41.90 0.42
C ALA A 727 28.15 -41.29 1.43
N LYS A 728 28.15 -39.96 1.59
CA LYS A 728 28.96 -39.27 2.61
C LYS A 728 28.47 -39.58 4.03
N ALA A 729 27.17 -39.57 4.28
CA ALA A 729 26.59 -39.91 5.58
C ALA A 729 26.90 -41.36 5.99
N ALA A 730 26.89 -42.29 5.04
CA ALA A 730 27.30 -43.68 5.29
C ALA A 730 28.79 -43.79 5.69
N ALA A 731 29.66 -43.00 5.09
CA ALA A 731 31.08 -42.93 5.47
C ALA A 731 31.29 -42.31 6.87
N ASP A 732 30.56 -41.25 7.19
CA ASP A 732 30.61 -40.58 8.50
C ASP A 732 30.04 -41.51 9.62
N ALA A 733 28.97 -42.25 9.33
CA ALA A 733 28.40 -43.27 10.23
C ALA A 733 29.37 -44.43 10.50
N THR A 734 30.13 -44.85 9.49
CA THR A 734 31.17 -45.88 9.66
C THR A 734 32.28 -45.40 10.61
N THR A 735 32.65 -44.13 10.52
CA THR A 735 33.65 -43.49 11.40
C THR A 735 33.13 -43.33 12.84
N ALA A 736 31.86 -42.95 13.01
CA ALA A 736 31.19 -42.87 14.30
C ALA A 736 31.06 -44.24 14.99
N ASN A 737 30.71 -45.29 14.23
CA ASN A 737 30.63 -46.67 14.74
C ASN A 737 31.98 -47.20 15.23
N PHE A 738 33.09 -46.85 14.55
CA PHE A 738 34.43 -47.21 15.01
C PHE A 738 34.79 -46.53 16.34
N THR A 739 34.30 -45.31 16.56
CA THR A 739 34.50 -44.53 17.79
C THR A 739 33.63 -45.04 18.93
N ALA A 740 32.35 -45.35 18.66
CA ALA A 740 31.40 -45.89 19.61
C ALA A 740 31.79 -47.31 20.08
N ALA A 741 32.20 -48.20 19.18
CA ALA A 741 32.64 -49.55 19.52
C ALA A 741 33.85 -49.55 20.47
N ARG A 742 34.78 -48.59 20.29
CA ARG A 742 35.95 -48.41 21.14
C ARG A 742 35.57 -47.89 22.54
N LEU A 743 34.53 -47.06 22.65
CA LEU A 743 34.02 -46.55 23.92
C LEU A 743 33.24 -47.64 24.69
N THR A 744 32.44 -48.45 23.98
CA THR A 744 31.72 -49.60 24.55
C THR A 744 32.68 -50.65 25.12
N GLN A 745 33.77 -50.98 24.42
CA GLN A 745 34.78 -51.92 24.94
C GLN A 745 35.45 -51.44 26.25
N ILE A 746 35.63 -50.14 26.44
CA ILE A 746 36.27 -49.57 27.64
C ILE A 746 35.30 -49.53 28.84
N LEU A 747 34.01 -49.33 28.58
CA LEU A 747 32.99 -49.11 29.63
C LEU A 747 32.20 -50.37 30.03
N GLN A 748 32.20 -51.43 29.20
CA GLN A 748 31.37 -52.61 29.45
C GLN A 748 31.78 -53.37 30.71
N LYS A 749 33.09 -53.60 30.91
CA LYS A 749 33.58 -54.35 32.08
C LYS A 749 33.22 -53.67 33.43
N PRO A 750 33.43 -52.35 33.61
CA PRO A 750 32.98 -51.65 34.81
C PRO A 750 31.46 -51.72 35.07
N ILE A 751 30.65 -51.66 34.02
CA ILE A 751 29.18 -51.70 34.13
C ILE A 751 28.71 -53.09 34.55
N ASP A 752 29.26 -54.15 33.96
CA ASP A 752 28.91 -55.53 34.29
C ASP A 752 29.31 -55.89 35.74
N ASP A 753 30.47 -55.40 36.20
CA ASP A 753 30.95 -55.59 37.57
C ASP A 753 30.01 -54.91 38.61
N ILE A 754 29.42 -53.75 38.29
CA ILE A 754 28.45 -53.04 39.15
C ILE A 754 27.06 -53.70 39.14
N ALA A 755 26.60 -54.16 37.98
CA ALA A 755 25.28 -54.79 37.86
C ALA A 755 25.20 -56.09 38.65
N LYS A 756 26.29 -56.88 38.63
CA LYS A 756 26.39 -58.14 39.37
C LYS A 756 26.27 -57.96 40.90
N VAL A 757 26.94 -56.95 41.46
CA VAL A 757 26.87 -56.63 42.89
C VAL A 757 25.45 -56.25 43.33
N THR A 758 24.72 -55.52 42.48
CA THR A 758 23.36 -55.06 42.79
C THR A 758 22.33 -56.20 42.75
N LEU A 759 22.47 -57.10 41.78
CA LEU A 759 21.62 -58.29 41.65
C LEU A 759 21.82 -59.29 42.78
N ASP A 760 23.06 -59.54 43.18
CA ASP A 760 23.36 -60.46 44.29
C ASP A 760 22.80 -59.93 45.63
N TYR A 761 22.86 -58.62 45.86
CA TYR A 761 22.27 -57.98 47.05
C TYR A 761 20.73 -58.04 47.04
N GLY A 762 20.10 -57.81 45.88
CA GLY A 762 18.65 -57.89 45.71
C GLY A 762 18.10 -59.31 45.91
N ALA A 763 18.77 -60.32 45.35
CA ALA A 763 18.37 -61.72 45.48
C ALA A 763 18.41 -62.20 46.95
N GLN A 764 19.39 -61.73 47.72
CA GLN A 764 19.54 -62.08 49.13
C GLN A 764 18.47 -61.42 50.02
N SER A 765 18.09 -60.17 49.72
CA SER A 765 17.00 -59.47 50.41
C SER A 765 15.63 -60.12 50.17
N LEU A 766 15.35 -60.53 48.93
CA LEU A 766 14.08 -61.15 48.55
C LEU A 766 13.90 -62.54 49.19
N THR A 767 14.97 -63.34 49.21
CA THR A 767 14.97 -64.66 49.85
C THR A 767 14.65 -64.54 51.35
N THR A 768 15.26 -63.56 52.02
CA THR A 768 15.04 -63.31 53.46
C THR A 768 13.61 -62.86 53.76
N SER A 769 13.02 -62.02 52.91
CA SER A 769 11.63 -61.55 53.07
C SER A 769 10.61 -62.65 52.80
N LYS A 770 10.84 -63.51 51.81
CA LYS A 770 9.98 -64.65 51.51
C LYS A 770 9.94 -65.65 52.68
N ASP A 771 11.10 -65.98 53.25
CA ASP A 771 11.17 -66.90 54.39
C ASP A 771 10.49 -66.36 55.66
N LEU A 772 10.43 -65.03 55.83
CA LEU A 772 9.66 -64.38 56.89
C LEU A 772 8.15 -64.43 56.63
N PHE A 773 7.73 -64.15 55.40
CA PHE A 773 6.33 -64.21 55.00
C PHE A 773 5.74 -65.62 55.14
N ASP A 774 6.43 -66.64 54.62
CA ASP A 774 5.98 -68.03 54.67
C ASP A 774 5.90 -68.59 56.10
N ARG A 775 6.68 -68.03 57.04
CA ARG A 775 6.61 -68.39 58.47
C ARG A 775 5.41 -67.72 59.15
N ASN A 776 5.18 -66.44 58.88
CA ASN A 776 4.05 -65.69 59.45
C ASN A 776 2.70 -66.24 58.95
N GLU A 777 2.60 -66.55 57.66
CA GLU A 777 1.37 -67.07 57.05
C GLU A 777 1.00 -68.46 57.62
N ARG A 778 2.00 -69.32 57.87
CA ARG A 778 1.78 -70.60 58.57
C ARG A 778 1.35 -70.41 60.02
N SER A 779 1.90 -69.42 60.72
CA SER A 779 1.56 -69.16 62.12
C SER A 779 0.12 -68.65 62.28
N VAL A 780 -0.36 -67.81 61.36
CA VAL A 780 -1.73 -67.26 61.42
C VAL A 780 -2.78 -68.33 61.06
N ARG A 781 -2.50 -69.20 60.09
CA ARG A 781 -3.44 -70.28 59.69
C ARG A 781 -3.63 -71.37 60.75
N ASN A 782 -2.68 -71.52 61.68
CA ASN A 782 -2.73 -72.52 62.75
C ASN A 782 -3.26 -71.95 64.08
N LEU A 783 -3.74 -70.70 64.11
CA LEU A 783 -4.43 -70.15 65.28
C LEU A 783 -5.84 -70.75 65.37
N GLU A 784 -6.05 -71.58 66.38
CA GLU A 784 -7.35 -72.16 66.73
C GLU A 784 -8.05 -71.26 67.75
N THR A 785 -9.32 -70.98 67.51
CA THR A 785 -10.15 -70.16 68.41
C THR A 785 -11.22 -71.01 69.06
N LEU A 786 -11.43 -70.78 70.36
CA LEU A 786 -12.38 -71.52 71.17
C LEU A 786 -13.73 -70.81 71.12
N ILE A 787 -14.76 -71.47 70.60
CA ILE A 787 -16.10 -70.88 70.49
C ILE A 787 -17.06 -71.72 71.31
N LEU A 788 -17.73 -71.06 72.26
CA LEU A 788 -18.85 -71.61 73.01
C LEU A 788 -20.11 -71.51 72.14
N ASN A 789 -20.72 -72.64 71.81
CA ASN A 789 -22.04 -72.66 71.18
C ASN A 789 -23.12 -72.31 72.22
N GLU A 790 -24.28 -71.86 71.75
CA GLU A 790 -25.41 -71.47 72.63
C GLU A 790 -25.97 -72.66 73.46
N ASP A 791 -25.67 -73.91 73.09
CA ASP A 791 -26.00 -75.12 73.84
C ASP A 791 -24.98 -75.46 74.95
N GLY A 792 -23.97 -74.60 75.15
CA GLY A 792 -22.94 -74.76 76.18
C GLY A 792 -21.79 -75.70 75.78
N THR A 793 -21.78 -76.26 74.57
CA THR A 793 -20.66 -77.06 74.07
C THR A 793 -19.53 -76.18 73.53
N ILE A 794 -18.29 -76.57 73.79
CA ILE A 794 -17.10 -75.87 73.29
C ILE A 794 -16.62 -76.55 72.01
N ARG A 795 -16.50 -75.76 70.94
CA ARG A 795 -15.92 -76.20 69.66
C ARG A 795 -14.62 -75.44 69.40
N ILE A 796 -13.59 -76.16 69.01
CA ILE A 796 -12.32 -75.59 68.53
C ILE A 796 -12.38 -75.63 67.02
N GLU A 797 -12.37 -74.47 66.38
CA GLU A 797 -12.35 -74.36 64.92
C GLU A 797 -11.22 -73.42 64.49
N LYS A 798 -10.69 -73.67 63.29
CA LYS A 798 -9.68 -72.79 62.70
C LYS A 798 -10.36 -71.50 62.24
N ILE A 799 -9.66 -70.37 62.37
CA ILE A 799 -10.17 -69.04 61.99
C ILE A 799 -10.73 -69.00 60.55
N SER A 800 -10.17 -69.80 59.64
CA SER A 800 -10.64 -69.91 58.25
C SER A 800 -12.06 -70.45 58.09
N GLU A 801 -12.53 -71.25 59.05
CA GLU A 801 -13.86 -71.86 59.03
C GLU A 801 -14.91 -70.97 59.72
N LEU A 802 -14.47 -70.13 60.68
CA LEU A 802 -15.31 -69.12 61.35
C LEU A 802 -15.74 -67.98 60.42
N SER A 803 -14.84 -67.53 59.54
CA SER A 803 -15.13 -66.45 58.57
C SER A 803 -16.25 -66.83 57.59
N ALA A 804 -16.37 -68.10 57.23
CA ALA A 804 -17.42 -68.59 56.33
C ALA A 804 -18.81 -68.64 56.99
N ARG A 805 -18.90 -68.75 58.32
CA ARG A 805 -20.18 -68.73 59.07
C ARG A 805 -20.69 -67.32 59.34
N ILE A 806 -19.81 -66.36 59.62
CA ILE A 806 -20.19 -64.95 59.87
C ILE A 806 -20.82 -64.31 58.63
N ALA A 807 -20.38 -64.70 57.43
CA ALA A 807 -20.92 -64.21 56.17
C ALA A 807 -22.39 -64.65 55.89
N ALA A 808 -22.92 -65.63 56.63
CA ALA A 808 -24.29 -66.13 56.44
C ALA A 808 -25.33 -65.49 57.40
N GLY A 809 -24.94 -64.56 58.28
CA GLY A 809 -25.72 -64.16 59.47
C GLY A 809 -26.26 -62.73 59.55
N VAL A 810 -26.29 -61.90 58.49
CA VAL A 810 -26.77 -60.50 58.61
C VAL A 810 -27.84 -60.18 57.57
N ALA A 811 -29.12 -60.28 57.95
CA ALA A 811 -30.28 -59.73 57.24
C ALA A 811 -31.05 -58.79 58.18
N GLY A 812 -30.98 -57.47 57.93
CA GLY A 812 -31.73 -56.43 58.64
C GLY A 812 -31.35 -55.01 58.21
N GLU A 813 -32.30 -54.28 57.58
CA GLU A 813 -32.30 -52.87 57.14
C GLU A 813 -31.19 -52.39 56.17
N ALA A 814 -31.46 -52.51 54.86
CA ALA A 814 -30.52 -52.17 53.79
C ALA A 814 -30.50 -50.66 53.46
N THR A 815 -29.54 -49.92 54.01
CA THR A 815 -28.95 -48.80 53.25
C THR A 815 -27.93 -49.42 52.31
N ILE A 816 -28.26 -49.59 51.02
CA ILE A 816 -27.30 -50.09 50.03
C ILE A 816 -26.29 -48.96 49.77
N ARG A 817 -25.06 -49.16 50.26
CA ARG A 817 -23.91 -48.30 49.95
C ARG A 817 -23.06 -49.04 48.92
N ASP A 818 -23.20 -48.66 47.66
CA ASP A 818 -22.36 -49.19 46.59
C ASP A 818 -21.22 -48.20 46.33
N ALA A 819 -19.98 -48.70 46.46
CA ALA A 819 -18.77 -47.98 46.10
C ALA A 819 -18.02 -48.79 45.05
N GLN A 820 -17.56 -48.12 43.98
CA GLN A 820 -16.76 -48.75 42.93
C GLN A 820 -15.43 -48.02 42.75
N ILE A 821 -14.35 -48.80 42.72
CA ILE A 821 -13.03 -48.40 42.25
C ILE A 821 -12.70 -49.36 41.11
N LYS A 822 -12.61 -48.85 39.88
CA LYS A 822 -12.34 -49.66 38.71
C LYS A 822 -11.25 -49.03 37.87
N ASP A 823 -10.12 -49.71 37.79
CA ASP A 823 -9.03 -49.38 36.90
C ASP A 823 -8.95 -50.43 35.79
N VAL A 824 -9.05 -50.00 34.54
CA VAL A 824 -8.93 -50.87 33.36
C VAL A 824 -7.83 -50.34 32.47
N LYS A 825 -6.73 -51.09 32.39
CA LYS A 825 -5.63 -50.87 31.44
C LYS A 825 -5.69 -51.93 30.37
N ARG A 826 -5.71 -51.50 29.11
CA ARG A 826 -5.70 -52.41 27.95
C ARG A 826 -4.75 -51.88 26.89
N LEU A 827 -3.92 -52.78 26.39
CA LEU A 827 -3.13 -52.59 25.19
C LEU A 827 -3.49 -53.74 24.25
N TYR A 828 -4.03 -53.42 23.08
CA TYR A 828 -4.40 -54.43 22.10
C TYR A 828 -4.33 -53.86 20.70
N GLN A 829 -4.12 -54.75 19.73
CA GLN A 829 -4.15 -54.43 18.31
C GLN A 829 -5.56 -54.67 17.78
N ALA A 830 -6.10 -53.69 17.06
CA ALA A 830 -7.43 -53.75 16.47
C ALA A 830 -7.31 -53.45 14.96
N GLY A 831 -7.17 -54.51 14.16
CA GLY A 831 -6.81 -54.36 12.74
C GLY A 831 -5.38 -53.83 12.60
N ASP A 832 -5.21 -52.76 11.82
CA ASP A 832 -3.90 -52.14 11.57
C ASP A 832 -3.51 -51.11 12.65
N ALA A 833 -4.44 -50.76 13.55
CA ALA A 833 -4.22 -49.78 14.62
C ALA A 833 -3.80 -50.42 15.97
N ILE A 834 -2.91 -49.74 16.69
CA ILE A 834 -2.56 -50.04 18.09
C ILE A 834 -3.35 -49.10 19.01
N VAL A 835 -4.10 -49.67 19.95
CA VAL A 835 -4.88 -48.91 20.94
C VAL A 835 -4.35 -49.16 22.35
N ALA A 836 -3.94 -48.09 23.01
CA ALA A 836 -3.63 -48.06 24.44
C ALA A 836 -4.72 -47.25 25.17
N ALA A 837 -5.40 -47.87 26.12
CA ALA A 837 -6.44 -47.21 26.92
C ALA A 837 -6.23 -47.45 28.42
N ASP A 838 -6.37 -46.38 29.20
CA ASP A 838 -6.40 -46.38 30.65
C ASP A 838 -7.66 -45.65 31.12
N ILE A 839 -8.55 -46.37 31.80
CA ILE A 839 -9.81 -45.85 32.31
C ILE A 839 -9.83 -46.06 33.82
N SER A 840 -9.87 -44.95 34.56
CA SER A 840 -10.02 -44.94 36.01
C SER A 840 -11.38 -44.34 36.36
N THR A 841 -12.18 -45.07 37.15
CA THR A 841 -13.46 -44.59 37.66
C THR A 841 -13.52 -44.77 39.16
N LEU A 842 -13.85 -43.68 39.85
CA LEU A 842 -14.14 -43.65 41.28
C LEU A 842 -15.54 -43.07 41.48
N GLY A 843 -16.43 -43.81 42.13
CA GLY A 843 -17.78 -43.30 42.39
C GLY A 843 -18.46 -43.97 43.57
N GLY A 844 -19.37 -43.23 44.18
CA GLY A 844 -20.21 -43.70 45.28
C GLY A 844 -21.66 -43.27 45.10
N ARG A 845 -22.59 -44.18 45.39
CA ARG A 845 -24.04 -43.93 45.38
C ARG A 845 -24.62 -44.31 46.74
N ILE A 846 -25.40 -43.40 47.32
CA ILE A 846 -26.19 -43.66 48.52
C ILE A 846 -27.65 -43.51 48.13
N THR A 847 -28.44 -44.56 48.36
CA THR A 847 -29.88 -44.54 48.13
C THR A 847 -30.61 -44.66 49.47
N LYS A 848 -31.58 -43.78 49.71
CA LYS A 848 -32.42 -43.78 50.90
C LYS A 848 -33.89 -43.77 50.49
N GLU A 849 -34.61 -44.77 50.97
CA GLU A 849 -36.04 -44.97 50.69
C GLU A 849 -36.83 -44.71 51.98
N VAL A 850 -37.80 -43.79 51.93
CA VAL A 850 -38.70 -43.49 53.05
C VAL A 850 -40.12 -43.40 52.48
N GLY A 851 -40.95 -44.41 52.77
CA GLY A 851 -42.25 -44.58 52.10
C GLY A 851 -42.08 -44.81 50.59
N ASP A 852 -42.91 -44.19 49.76
CA ASP A 852 -42.82 -44.29 48.28
C ASP A 852 -41.75 -43.36 47.67
N VAL A 853 -41.03 -42.59 48.48
CA VAL A 853 -40.04 -41.61 48.01
C VAL A 853 -38.62 -42.21 48.08
N LYS A 854 -38.00 -42.37 46.91
CA LYS A 854 -36.58 -42.77 46.76
C LYS A 854 -35.71 -41.54 46.51
N THR A 855 -34.78 -41.29 47.43
CA THR A 855 -33.73 -40.28 47.26
C THR A 855 -32.40 -40.95 46.96
N ALA A 856 -31.64 -40.39 46.03
CA ALA A 856 -30.29 -40.86 45.73
C ALA A 856 -29.32 -39.68 45.68
N THR A 857 -28.11 -39.91 46.21
CA THR A 857 -26.99 -38.97 46.13
C THR A 857 -25.80 -39.69 45.53
N GLU A 858 -25.26 -39.11 44.47
CA GLU A 858 -24.19 -39.70 43.67
C GLU A 858 -23.06 -38.69 43.44
N GLY A 859 -21.83 -39.20 43.54
CA GLY A 859 -20.62 -38.48 43.13
C GLY A 859 -19.73 -39.41 42.34
N ALA A 860 -19.24 -38.95 41.19
CA ALA A 860 -18.37 -39.74 40.32
C ALA A 860 -17.24 -38.88 39.72
N ILE A 861 -16.05 -39.49 39.68
CA ILE A 861 -14.88 -39.01 38.95
C ILE A 861 -14.53 -40.09 37.93
N ARG A 862 -14.35 -39.67 36.68
CA ARG A 862 -13.90 -40.53 35.60
C ARG A 862 -12.78 -39.85 34.83
N ASP A 863 -11.65 -40.53 34.71
CA ASP A 863 -10.53 -40.15 33.84
C ASP A 863 -10.39 -41.24 32.78
N THR A 864 -10.42 -40.83 31.51
CA THR A 864 -10.25 -41.70 30.35
C THR A 864 -9.13 -41.17 29.49
N ARG A 865 -8.05 -41.96 29.37
CA ARG A 865 -6.91 -41.67 28.52
C ARG A 865 -6.80 -42.73 27.45
N GLN A 866 -6.70 -42.29 26.20
CA GLN A 866 -6.59 -43.18 25.05
C GLN A 866 -5.57 -42.64 24.05
N ALA A 867 -4.72 -43.55 23.55
CA ALA A 867 -3.88 -43.29 22.40
C ALA A 867 -4.19 -44.33 21.32
N VAL A 868 -4.36 -43.86 20.09
CA VAL A 868 -4.59 -44.69 18.91
C VAL A 868 -3.57 -44.29 17.85
N ILE A 869 -2.85 -45.27 17.32
CA ILE A 869 -1.84 -45.06 16.28
C ILE A 869 -2.09 -46.09 15.17
N ASP A 870 -2.14 -45.61 13.94
CA ASP A 870 -2.22 -46.37 12.69
C ASP A 870 -1.27 -45.74 11.64
N GLY A 871 -1.09 -46.37 10.48
CA GLY A 871 -0.09 -46.02 9.46
C GLY A 871 -0.13 -44.56 8.99
N ASP A 872 -1.32 -43.94 8.97
CA ASP A 872 -1.53 -42.56 8.51
C ASP A 872 -2.20 -41.66 9.57
N TYR A 873 -2.31 -42.14 10.81
CA TYR A 873 -3.14 -41.49 11.84
C TYR A 873 -2.62 -41.70 13.25
N ALA A 874 -2.46 -40.62 14.01
CA ALA A 874 -2.17 -40.70 15.44
C ALA A 874 -3.07 -39.76 16.24
N GLN A 875 -3.71 -40.28 17.29
CA GLN A 875 -4.55 -39.51 18.20
C GLN A 875 -4.22 -39.84 19.66
N ALA A 876 -4.08 -38.80 20.47
CA ALA A 876 -4.13 -38.88 21.92
C ALA A 876 -5.35 -38.11 22.42
N LEU A 877 -6.18 -38.76 23.22
CA LEU A 877 -7.39 -38.22 23.82
C LEU A 877 -7.36 -38.41 25.32
N ARG A 878 -7.67 -37.33 26.04
CA ARG A 878 -7.94 -37.35 27.48
C ARG A 878 -9.32 -36.75 27.72
N SER A 879 -10.15 -37.44 28.50
CA SER A 879 -11.41 -36.90 29.00
C SER A 879 -11.49 -37.07 30.51
N ASP A 880 -11.58 -35.94 31.20
CA ASP A 880 -11.82 -35.87 32.64
C ASP A 880 -13.27 -35.44 32.86
N ALA A 881 -14.02 -36.20 33.67
CA ALA A 881 -15.37 -35.86 34.06
C ALA A 881 -15.50 -35.92 35.59
N LEU A 882 -16.01 -34.83 36.16
CA LEU A 882 -16.40 -34.71 37.56
C LEU A 882 -17.91 -34.41 37.59
N SER A 883 -18.69 -35.28 38.24
CA SER A 883 -20.14 -35.11 38.34
C SER A 883 -20.65 -35.39 39.74
N ALA A 884 -21.63 -34.60 40.16
CA ALA A 884 -22.40 -34.83 41.38
C ALA A 884 -23.89 -34.61 41.10
N SER A 885 -24.72 -35.49 41.64
CA SER A 885 -26.18 -35.37 41.52
C SER A 885 -26.89 -35.75 42.81
N ILE A 886 -28.03 -35.09 43.02
CA ILE A 886 -29.00 -35.45 44.05
C ILE A 886 -30.36 -35.52 43.37
N THR A 887 -31.00 -36.67 43.46
CA THR A 887 -32.33 -36.89 42.86
C THR A 887 -33.37 -37.15 43.94
N GLY A 888 -34.56 -36.58 43.77
CA GLY A 888 -35.70 -36.85 44.65
C GLY A 888 -35.87 -35.90 45.84
N LEU A 889 -35.30 -34.68 45.82
CA LEU A 889 -35.43 -33.73 46.92
C LEU A 889 -36.85 -33.18 47.01
N VAL A 890 -37.45 -33.19 48.20
CA VAL A 890 -38.81 -32.67 48.46
C VAL A 890 -38.72 -31.31 49.15
N GLN A 891 -39.30 -30.26 48.56
CA GLN A 891 -39.46 -28.96 49.24
C GLN A 891 -40.81 -28.89 50.00
N PRO A 892 -40.94 -28.00 51.01
CA PRO A 892 -42.22 -27.77 51.69
C PRO A 892 -43.27 -27.32 50.67
N GLY A 893 -44.26 -28.17 50.39
CA GLY A 893 -45.23 -27.96 49.31
C GLY A 893 -45.35 -29.11 48.30
N GLY A 894 -44.56 -30.19 48.43
CA GLY A 894 -44.78 -31.47 47.75
C GLY A 894 -44.12 -31.66 46.38
N ASN A 895 -43.40 -30.65 45.87
CA ASN A 895 -42.69 -30.76 44.60
C ASN A 895 -41.34 -31.46 44.78
N ILE A 896 -41.07 -32.44 43.90
CA ILE A 896 -39.82 -33.19 43.83
C ILE A 896 -38.89 -32.54 42.79
N TYR A 897 -37.64 -32.26 43.14
CA TYR A 897 -36.63 -31.72 42.23
C TYR A 897 -35.29 -32.46 42.30
N ASN A 898 -34.50 -32.31 41.23
CA ASN A 898 -33.17 -32.89 41.08
C ASN A 898 -32.12 -31.77 40.93
N LEU A 899 -30.95 -31.98 41.53
CA LEU A 899 -29.79 -31.11 41.44
C LEU A 899 -28.66 -31.84 40.74
N GLU A 900 -28.09 -31.23 39.69
CA GLU A 900 -26.96 -31.80 38.97
C GLU A 900 -25.88 -30.75 38.69
N ALA A 901 -24.63 -31.14 38.93
CA ALA A 901 -23.45 -30.38 38.54
C ALA A 901 -22.44 -31.31 37.87
N ALA A 902 -21.93 -30.89 36.71
CA ALA A 902 -20.90 -31.62 35.99
C ALA A 902 -19.87 -30.67 35.36
N VAL A 903 -18.59 -31.04 35.48
CA VAL A 903 -17.47 -30.43 34.76
C VAL A 903 -16.84 -31.52 33.92
N GLN A 904 -16.77 -31.29 32.61
CA GLN A 904 -16.13 -32.21 31.67
C GLN A 904 -15.08 -31.45 30.87
N ARG A 905 -13.84 -31.92 30.93
CA ARG A 905 -12.74 -31.47 30.08
C ARG A 905 -12.41 -32.55 29.06
N ILE A 906 -12.25 -32.17 27.81
CA ILE A 906 -11.81 -33.06 26.73
C ILE A 906 -10.63 -32.39 26.04
N ASP A 907 -9.47 -33.02 26.15
CA ASP A 907 -8.24 -32.62 25.48
C ASP A 907 -7.95 -33.64 24.38
N LYS A 908 -7.72 -33.15 23.17
CA LYS A 908 -7.47 -34.00 22.00
C LYS A 908 -6.31 -33.43 21.18
N ALA A 909 -5.32 -34.26 20.91
CA ALA A 909 -4.24 -34.00 19.96
C ALA A 909 -4.29 -35.06 18.86
N GLU A 910 -4.33 -34.63 17.60
CA GLU A 910 -4.53 -35.51 16.46
C GLU A 910 -3.65 -35.07 15.29
N VAL A 911 -3.03 -36.05 14.62
CA VAL A 911 -2.17 -35.83 13.47
C VAL A 911 -2.60 -36.81 12.38
N ASP A 912 -2.85 -36.27 11.19
CA ASP A 912 -3.17 -37.03 9.98
C ASP A 912 -2.57 -36.35 8.74
N ASN A 913 -2.82 -36.93 7.56
CA ASN A 913 -2.33 -36.41 6.27
C ASN A 913 -2.82 -34.99 5.93
N ASN A 914 -3.77 -34.42 6.67
CA ASN A 914 -4.26 -33.05 6.51
C ASN A 914 -3.67 -32.07 7.55
N GLY A 915 -2.84 -32.55 8.50
CA GLY A 915 -2.07 -31.73 9.43
C GLY A 915 -2.19 -32.14 10.91
N ALA A 916 -1.46 -31.42 11.78
CA ALA A 916 -1.51 -31.60 13.23
C ALA A 916 -2.49 -30.60 13.87
N ARG A 917 -3.42 -31.09 14.70
CA ARG A 917 -4.43 -30.27 15.39
C ARG A 917 -4.48 -30.62 16.88
N ALA A 918 -4.67 -29.62 17.72
CA ALA A 918 -4.88 -29.77 19.16
C ALA A 918 -6.10 -28.95 19.60
N GLN A 919 -6.96 -29.53 20.42
CA GLN A 919 -8.21 -28.92 20.88
C GLN A 919 -8.42 -29.23 22.37
N GLU A 920 -8.74 -28.20 23.14
CA GLU A 920 -9.26 -28.30 24.51
C GLU A 920 -10.72 -27.85 24.51
N THR A 921 -11.60 -28.59 25.15
CA THR A 921 -13.02 -28.23 25.30
C THR A 921 -13.45 -28.44 26.76
N LEU A 922 -13.91 -27.36 27.40
CA LEU A 922 -14.40 -27.35 28.78
C LEU A 922 -15.91 -27.11 28.80
N ASN A 923 -16.67 -28.10 29.26
CA ASN A 923 -18.11 -27.98 29.49
C ASN A 923 -18.39 -27.88 31.00
N LEU A 924 -19.01 -26.78 31.42
CA LEU A 924 -19.54 -26.59 32.77
C LEU A 924 -21.06 -26.60 32.71
N LYS A 925 -21.69 -27.53 33.44
CA LYS A 925 -23.15 -27.64 33.53
C LYS A 925 -23.59 -27.62 35.00
N ALA A 926 -24.49 -26.70 35.33
CA ALA A 926 -25.22 -26.69 36.60
C ALA A 926 -26.71 -26.53 36.29
N ARG A 927 -27.56 -27.44 36.78
CA ARG A 927 -29.00 -27.46 36.49
C ARG A 927 -29.82 -27.73 37.76
N LEU A 928 -30.94 -27.02 37.87
CA LEU A 928 -32.00 -27.25 38.85
C LEU A 928 -33.29 -27.54 38.08
N ASP A 929 -33.80 -28.77 38.18
CA ASP A 929 -35.05 -29.12 37.51
C ASP A 929 -36.26 -28.82 38.39
N ASN A 930 -37.21 -28.05 37.83
CA ASN A 930 -38.61 -27.95 38.28
C ASN A 930 -38.91 -27.08 39.51
N VAL A 931 -38.65 -25.77 39.44
CA VAL A 931 -39.26 -24.78 40.35
C VAL A 931 -40.58 -24.29 39.72
N ASN A 932 -41.73 -24.75 40.21
CA ASN A 932 -43.09 -24.36 39.75
C ASN A 932 -43.48 -24.72 38.29
N GLY A 933 -43.18 -25.94 37.83
CA GLY A 933 -43.94 -26.55 36.73
C GLY A 933 -43.57 -26.16 35.28
N ALA A 934 -42.47 -25.44 35.07
CA ALA A 934 -41.78 -25.39 33.78
C ALA A 934 -40.29 -25.12 34.00
N SER A 935 -39.41 -25.76 33.22
CA SER A 935 -38.03 -25.30 33.11
C SER A 935 -38.02 -23.90 32.49
N LEU A 936 -37.10 -23.02 32.92
CA LEU A 936 -36.99 -21.65 32.40
C LEU A 936 -36.84 -21.61 30.86
N GLU A 937 -36.37 -22.70 30.27
CA GLU A 937 -36.20 -22.87 28.83
C GLU A 937 -37.51 -23.22 28.10
N GLN A 938 -38.46 -23.92 28.73
CA GLN A 938 -39.74 -24.32 28.09
C GLN A 938 -40.80 -23.22 28.04
N SER A 939 -40.75 -22.24 28.95
CA SER A 939 -41.63 -21.07 28.92
C SER A 939 -41.26 -20.08 27.80
N PHE A 940 -40.01 -20.07 27.33
CA PHE A 940 -39.56 -19.25 26.20
C PHE A 940 -39.92 -19.84 24.83
N THR A 941 -39.93 -21.17 24.68
CA THR A 941 -40.28 -21.82 23.40
C THR A 941 -41.79 -21.77 23.10
N THR A 942 -42.63 -21.80 24.14
CA THR A 942 -44.09 -21.86 23.97
C THR A 942 -44.71 -20.53 23.53
N TYR A 943 -44.07 -19.39 23.82
CA TYR A 943 -44.52 -18.06 23.34
C TYR A 943 -44.02 -17.72 21.92
N ALA A 944 -42.88 -18.27 21.51
CA ALA A 944 -42.29 -18.06 20.18
C ALA A 944 -43.07 -18.75 19.04
N ASN A 945 -43.81 -19.82 19.34
CA ASN A 945 -44.58 -20.57 18.34
C ASN A 945 -46.01 -20.04 18.10
N LYS A 946 -46.39 -18.91 18.72
CA LYS A 946 -47.75 -18.33 18.60
C LYS A 946 -47.87 -17.10 17.69
N VAL A 947 -46.78 -16.65 17.07
CA VAL A 947 -46.83 -15.57 16.06
C VAL A 947 -46.00 -16.01 14.86
N ASP A 948 -46.63 -16.07 13.69
CA ASP A 948 -46.03 -16.53 12.44
C ASP A 948 -44.72 -15.78 12.14
N GLY A 949 -43.62 -16.54 12.12
CA GLY A 949 -42.44 -16.20 11.30
C GLY A 949 -41.33 -15.36 11.90
N ILE A 950 -41.23 -15.16 13.23
CA ILE A 950 -40.11 -14.38 13.81
C ILE A 950 -39.46 -15.11 15.01
N GLY A 951 -38.24 -15.63 14.81
CA GLY A 951 -37.36 -16.13 15.87
C GLY A 951 -36.71 -15.00 16.67
N ALA A 952 -36.70 -15.11 18.00
CA ALA A 952 -36.29 -14.05 18.92
C ALA A 952 -34.81 -13.61 18.78
N GLN A 953 -34.61 -12.29 18.79
CA GLN A 953 -33.31 -11.62 18.99
C GLN A 953 -33.16 -11.16 20.45
N TYR A 954 -31.91 -11.19 20.90
CA TYR A 954 -31.30 -10.89 22.20
C TYR A 954 -31.81 -9.67 22.98
N VAL A 955 -31.73 -9.73 24.32
CA VAL A 955 -32.01 -8.61 25.25
C VAL A 955 -30.97 -7.48 25.10
N LEU A 956 -31.45 -6.26 24.82
CA LEU A 956 -30.66 -5.02 24.76
C LEU A 956 -30.35 -4.50 26.18
N LYS A 957 -29.07 -4.33 26.55
CA LYS A 957 -28.69 -3.50 27.70
C LYS A 957 -28.44 -2.07 27.24
N VAL A 958 -29.30 -1.17 27.66
CA VAL A 958 -29.17 0.29 27.47
C VAL A 958 -28.51 0.86 28.73
N GLN A 959 -27.39 1.57 28.58
CA GLN A 959 -26.78 2.32 29.68
C GLN A 959 -26.73 3.81 29.31
N SER A 960 -27.24 4.65 30.20
CA SER A 960 -27.16 6.11 30.06
C SER A 960 -25.83 6.62 30.61
N GLU A 961 -25.10 7.42 29.86
CA GLU A 961 -24.07 8.28 30.43
C GLU A 961 -24.60 9.72 30.58
N SER A 962 -23.97 10.46 31.51
CA SER A 962 -24.39 11.71 32.17
C SER A 962 -24.86 12.88 31.27
N ASN A 963 -24.80 12.79 29.95
CA ASN A 963 -25.05 13.89 29.03
C ASN A 963 -26.27 13.66 28.12
N GLY A 964 -27.13 12.69 28.45
CA GLY A 964 -28.43 12.50 27.76
C GLY A 964 -28.36 11.81 26.39
N VAL A 965 -27.21 11.26 26.01
CA VAL A 965 -27.09 10.42 24.81
C VAL A 965 -27.35 8.96 25.20
N VAL A 966 -28.32 8.33 24.55
CA VAL A 966 -28.58 6.89 24.64
C VAL A 966 -27.72 6.20 23.59
N ALA A 967 -26.70 5.46 24.01
CA ALA A 967 -25.89 4.65 23.10
C ALA A 967 -26.32 3.18 23.16
N VAL A 968 -26.53 2.57 21.99
CA VAL A 968 -26.61 1.11 21.81
C VAL A 968 -25.22 0.64 21.38
N ALA A 969 -24.45 0.06 22.29
CA ALA A 969 -23.15 -0.51 21.96
C ALA A 969 -23.32 -1.95 21.45
N GLY A 970 -23.20 -2.14 20.13
CA GLY A 970 -22.83 -3.42 19.51
C GLY A 970 -23.98 -4.38 19.18
N MET A 971 -24.39 -4.40 17.91
CA MET A 971 -25.04 -5.57 17.30
C MET A 971 -24.06 -6.17 16.29
N GLY A 972 -23.60 -7.40 16.54
CA GLY A 972 -22.75 -8.14 15.61
C GLY A 972 -22.87 -9.64 15.84
N LEU A 973 -23.16 -10.38 14.79
CA LEU A 973 -22.89 -11.81 14.72
C LEU A 973 -21.50 -11.97 14.12
N ALA A 974 -20.58 -12.53 14.90
CA ALA A 974 -19.26 -12.88 14.38
C ALA A 974 -19.39 -13.99 13.34
N SER A 975 -19.20 -13.64 12.07
CA SER A 975 -18.72 -14.58 11.06
C SER A 975 -17.19 -14.54 11.06
N SER A 976 -16.56 -15.70 10.90
CA SER A 976 -15.15 -16.04 11.17
C SER A 976 -14.02 -15.14 10.60
N ASN A 977 -14.32 -14.04 9.90
CA ASN A 977 -13.33 -13.15 9.27
C ASN A 977 -13.46 -11.66 9.66
N GLY A 978 -14.04 -11.34 10.82
CA GLY A 978 -13.85 -10.02 11.44
C GLY A 978 -14.51 -8.81 10.74
N LYS A 979 -15.54 -9.00 9.91
CA LYS A 979 -16.39 -7.91 9.41
C LYS A 979 -17.84 -8.13 9.83
N SER A 980 -18.39 -7.18 10.59
CA SER A 980 -19.82 -7.12 10.92
C SER A 980 -20.55 -6.45 9.76
N ALA A 981 -21.40 -7.17 9.03
CA ALA A 981 -22.26 -6.59 7.99
C ALA A 981 -23.71 -6.65 8.46
N VAL A 982 -24.28 -5.49 8.79
CA VAL A 982 -25.72 -5.32 8.94
C VAL A 982 -26.29 -5.10 7.54
N VAL A 983 -27.12 -6.03 7.06
CA VAL A 983 -27.79 -5.92 5.76
C VAL A 983 -29.23 -5.50 5.98
N PHE A 984 -29.64 -4.39 5.38
CA PHE A 984 -31.03 -3.93 5.33
C PHE A 984 -31.58 -4.21 3.92
N ASN A 985 -32.51 -5.17 3.81
CA ASN A 985 -33.28 -5.36 2.60
C ASN A 985 -34.56 -4.51 2.70
N ALA A 986 -34.63 -3.41 1.95
CA ALA A 986 -35.77 -2.51 1.94
C ALA A 986 -35.98 -1.93 0.53
N ASP A 987 -37.23 -1.66 0.15
CA ASP A 987 -37.57 -1.05 -1.15
C ASP A 987 -37.06 0.40 -1.27
N ALA A 988 -36.93 1.09 -0.14
CA ALA A 988 -36.27 2.38 -0.01
C ALA A 988 -35.57 2.49 1.34
N PHE A 989 -34.34 3.01 1.34
CA PHE A 989 -33.57 3.29 2.55
C PHE A 989 -33.36 4.81 2.68
N GLN A 990 -33.92 5.41 3.73
CA GLN A 990 -33.90 6.86 3.95
C GLN A 990 -33.32 7.23 5.32
N ILE A 991 -32.52 8.29 5.34
CA ILE A 991 -32.07 8.98 6.55
C ILE A 991 -32.65 10.39 6.48
N ASN A 992 -33.50 10.72 7.45
CA ASN A 992 -34.25 11.98 7.50
C ASN A 992 -33.87 12.78 8.75
N VAL A 993 -33.84 14.11 8.64
CA VAL A 993 -33.65 14.99 9.80
C VAL A 993 -35.03 15.29 10.42
N PRO A 994 -35.20 15.29 11.76
CA PRO A 994 -36.48 15.61 12.37
C PRO A 994 -36.84 17.10 12.18
N GLY A 995 -37.99 17.38 11.57
CA GLY A 995 -38.51 18.73 11.33
C GLY A 995 -39.77 18.70 10.47
N ALA A 996 -40.54 19.79 10.42
CA ALA A 996 -41.90 19.88 9.85
C ALA A 996 -42.05 19.67 8.32
N GLY A 997 -41.10 18.99 7.71
CA GLY A 997 -41.14 18.49 6.33
C GLY A 997 -39.96 17.54 6.19
N THR A 998 -40.22 16.27 5.87
CA THR A 998 -39.21 15.22 5.76
C THR A 998 -38.18 15.62 4.70
N MET A 999 -37.01 16.10 5.11
CA MET A 999 -35.89 16.36 4.22
C MET A 999 -34.94 15.15 4.27
N PRO A 1000 -34.89 14.31 3.22
CA PRO A 1000 -33.93 13.22 3.16
C PRO A 1000 -32.52 13.79 3.00
N VAL A 1001 -31.65 13.48 3.97
CA VAL A 1001 -30.20 13.72 3.86
C VAL A 1001 -29.50 12.58 3.12
N PHE A 1002 -30.14 11.40 3.10
CA PHE A 1002 -29.80 10.28 2.25
C PHE A 1002 -31.10 9.56 1.87
N GLN A 1003 -31.29 9.27 0.59
CA GLN A 1003 -32.32 8.37 0.11
C GLN A 1003 -31.73 7.47 -0.96
N ALA A 1004 -31.92 6.16 -0.81
CA ALA A 1004 -31.62 5.19 -1.85
C ALA A 1004 -32.88 4.36 -2.14
N ASP A 1005 -33.27 4.34 -3.40
CA ASP A 1005 -34.39 3.55 -3.92
C ASP A 1005 -34.09 3.05 -5.34
N ALA A 1006 -35.08 2.45 -6.00
CA ALA A 1006 -34.95 1.92 -7.35
C ALA A 1006 -34.59 2.96 -8.42
N GLN A 1007 -34.72 4.26 -8.14
CA GLN A 1007 -34.37 5.36 -9.05
C GLN A 1007 -32.96 5.93 -8.79
N GLY A 1008 -32.26 5.43 -7.76
CA GLY A 1008 -30.86 5.79 -7.48
C GLY A 1008 -30.66 6.36 -6.08
N VAL A 1009 -29.59 7.15 -5.91
CA VAL A 1009 -29.17 7.70 -4.62
C VAL A 1009 -29.29 9.23 -4.64
N TYR A 1010 -30.13 9.78 -3.77
CA TYR A 1010 -30.30 11.21 -3.57
C TYR A 1010 -29.60 11.68 -2.28
N MET A 1011 -28.68 12.63 -2.43
CA MET A 1011 -28.00 13.31 -1.31
C MET A 1011 -27.79 14.81 -1.65
N PRO A 1012 -28.61 15.72 -1.12
CA PRO A 1012 -28.67 17.10 -1.62
C PRO A 1012 -27.51 18.02 -1.23
N ASN A 1013 -26.72 17.68 -0.20
CA ASN A 1013 -25.67 18.54 0.37
C ASN A 1013 -24.36 17.80 0.58
N VAL A 1014 -23.88 17.06 -0.43
CA VAL A 1014 -22.62 16.31 -0.36
C VAL A 1014 -21.45 17.18 -0.78
N ARG A 1015 -20.42 17.24 0.08
CA ARG A 1015 -19.08 17.66 -0.31
C ARG A 1015 -18.28 16.41 -0.69
N ALA A 1016 -17.98 16.26 -1.97
CA ALA A 1016 -17.16 15.16 -2.47
C ALA A 1016 -15.74 15.67 -2.77
N ASP A 1017 -14.75 15.16 -2.05
CA ASP A 1017 -13.34 15.55 -2.28
C ASP A 1017 -12.73 14.82 -3.49
N ASN A 1018 -13.16 13.59 -3.78
CA ASN A 1018 -12.73 12.81 -4.94
C ASN A 1018 -13.93 12.27 -5.71
N ILE A 1019 -14.11 12.71 -6.95
CA ILE A 1019 -15.06 12.14 -7.92
C ILE A 1019 -14.25 11.38 -8.96
N LYS A 1020 -14.45 10.06 -9.09
CA LYS A 1020 -13.78 9.27 -10.13
C LYS A 1020 -14.29 9.69 -11.50
N ALA A 1021 -13.42 9.76 -12.51
CA ALA A 1021 -13.76 10.23 -13.86
C ALA A 1021 -14.97 9.50 -14.49
N GLY A 1022 -15.20 8.22 -14.15
CA GLY A 1022 -16.37 7.45 -14.60
C GLY A 1022 -17.71 7.82 -13.94
N ALA A 1023 -17.72 8.77 -13.00
CA ALA A 1023 -18.93 9.34 -12.41
C ALA A 1023 -19.38 10.65 -13.10
N ILE A 1024 -18.65 11.10 -14.13
CA ILE A 1024 -19.01 12.21 -15.01
C ILE A 1024 -19.27 11.61 -16.40
N ASP A 1025 -20.36 12.00 -17.05
CA ASP A 1025 -20.75 11.46 -18.37
C ASP A 1025 -19.61 11.60 -19.40
N PHE A 1026 -19.18 10.47 -19.98
CA PHE A 1026 -18.15 10.39 -21.01
C PHE A 1026 -18.47 11.22 -22.27
N GLU A 1027 -19.74 11.57 -22.49
CA GLU A 1027 -20.14 12.48 -23.58
C GLU A 1027 -19.52 13.89 -23.46
N PHE A 1028 -19.17 14.36 -22.27
CA PHE A 1028 -18.59 15.70 -22.07
C PHE A 1028 -17.15 15.80 -22.58
N ILE A 1029 -16.38 14.72 -22.50
CA ILE A 1029 -14.96 14.69 -22.91
C ILE A 1029 -14.83 14.47 -24.42
N ASN A 1030 -15.67 13.64 -25.02
CA ASN A 1030 -15.58 13.27 -26.45
C ASN A 1030 -16.11 14.35 -27.43
N LYS A 1031 -16.75 15.40 -26.93
CA LYS A 1031 -17.33 16.49 -27.76
C LYS A 1031 -16.45 17.76 -27.78
N GLN A 1032 -15.18 17.70 -27.36
CA GLN A 1032 -14.28 18.87 -27.24
C GLN A 1032 -12.97 18.66 -28.03
N ALA A 1033 -12.39 19.74 -28.58
CA ALA A 1033 -11.10 19.70 -29.31
C ALA A 1033 -9.99 20.40 -28.51
N ILE A 1034 -9.78 19.99 -27.24
CA ILE A 1034 -8.86 20.67 -26.31
C ILE A 1034 -7.38 20.51 -26.68
N LEU A 1035 -7.03 19.42 -27.37
CA LEU A 1035 -5.64 19.08 -27.69
C LEU A 1035 -5.17 19.63 -29.04
N ASP A 1036 -6.00 20.36 -29.79
CA ASP A 1036 -5.57 21.00 -31.04
C ASP A 1036 -5.13 22.46 -30.78
N PRO A 1037 -3.82 22.73 -30.70
CA PRO A 1037 -3.31 24.09 -30.56
C PRO A 1037 -3.44 24.93 -31.85
N ASN A 1038 -3.77 24.33 -33.00
CA ASN A 1038 -3.95 25.04 -34.27
C ASN A 1038 -5.35 25.64 -34.41
N ALA A 1039 -6.39 24.92 -33.96
CA ALA A 1039 -7.78 25.35 -34.01
C ALA A 1039 -8.65 24.48 -33.06
N GLY A 1040 -8.69 24.80 -31.76
CA GLY A 1040 -9.34 23.99 -30.72
C GLY A 1040 -10.53 24.67 -30.05
N TYR A 1041 -11.34 23.89 -29.34
CA TYR A 1041 -12.50 24.40 -28.59
C TYR A 1041 -12.86 23.56 -27.35
N GLN A 1042 -13.50 24.21 -26.37
CA GLN A 1042 -14.05 23.58 -25.16
C GLN A 1042 -15.44 24.14 -24.84
N MET A 1043 -16.40 23.25 -24.54
CA MET A 1043 -17.74 23.61 -24.06
C MET A 1043 -17.82 23.44 -22.54
N MET A 1044 -18.25 24.47 -21.82
CA MET A 1044 -18.44 24.42 -20.38
C MET A 1044 -19.90 24.15 -20.01
N PRO A 1045 -20.18 23.53 -18.83
CA PRO A 1045 -21.53 23.44 -18.30
C PRO A 1045 -22.19 24.83 -18.25
N GLY A 1046 -23.42 24.94 -18.77
CA GLY A 1046 -24.12 26.23 -18.93
C GLY A 1046 -23.99 26.88 -20.32
N GLY A 1047 -23.35 26.22 -21.28
CA GLY A 1047 -23.39 26.58 -22.70
C GLY A 1047 -22.36 27.62 -23.16
N ILE A 1048 -21.40 28.00 -22.31
CA ILE A 1048 -20.27 28.85 -22.71
C ILE A 1048 -19.24 28.00 -23.45
N ILE A 1049 -18.74 28.52 -24.58
CA ILE A 1049 -17.76 27.87 -25.44
C ILE A 1049 -16.54 28.76 -25.56
N PHE A 1050 -15.36 28.17 -25.36
CA PHE A 1050 -14.07 28.78 -25.66
C PHE A 1050 -13.52 28.18 -26.95
N GLN A 1051 -12.97 29.02 -27.82
CA GLN A 1051 -12.31 28.60 -29.05
C GLN A 1051 -10.98 29.34 -29.21
N TRP A 1052 -9.98 28.67 -29.75
CA TRP A 1052 -8.66 29.25 -29.98
C TRP A 1052 -8.05 28.72 -31.26
N GLY A 1053 -7.04 29.43 -31.76
CA GLY A 1053 -6.23 28.93 -32.85
C GLY A 1053 -5.06 29.83 -33.15
N ARG A 1054 -4.29 29.43 -34.16
CA ARG A 1054 -3.06 30.14 -34.54
C ARG A 1054 -2.83 30.11 -36.04
N TYR A 1055 -2.28 31.21 -36.52
CA TYR A 1055 -1.77 31.36 -37.87
C TYR A 1055 -0.25 31.55 -37.78
N ARG A 1056 0.53 30.74 -38.50
CA ARG A 1056 2.00 30.71 -38.45
C ARG A 1056 2.58 30.74 -39.85
N GLN A 1057 2.62 31.93 -40.45
CA GLN A 1057 3.23 32.20 -41.75
C GLN A 1057 3.85 33.60 -41.74
N SER A 1058 4.94 33.80 -42.48
CA SER A 1058 5.55 35.13 -42.62
C SER A 1058 4.66 36.02 -43.48
N ILE A 1059 4.04 37.04 -42.86
CA ILE A 1059 3.19 38.02 -43.52
C ILE A 1059 4.04 39.26 -43.79
N ARG A 1060 4.20 39.59 -45.08
CA ARG A 1060 5.13 40.65 -45.54
C ARG A 1060 4.47 41.84 -46.22
N SER A 1061 3.15 41.93 -46.13
CA SER A 1061 2.34 42.97 -46.73
C SER A 1061 1.12 43.21 -45.85
N GLU A 1062 0.50 44.39 -45.98
CA GLU A 1062 -0.82 44.61 -45.41
C GLU A 1062 -1.82 43.67 -46.09
N ALA A 1063 -2.47 42.84 -45.29
CA ALA A 1063 -3.39 41.81 -45.75
C ALA A 1063 -4.51 41.62 -44.72
N VAL A 1064 -5.66 41.19 -45.22
CA VAL A 1064 -6.82 40.79 -44.43
C VAL A 1064 -6.90 39.27 -44.39
N PHE A 1065 -7.07 38.74 -43.20
CA PHE A 1065 -7.22 37.32 -42.90
C PHE A 1065 -8.59 37.06 -42.29
N THR A 1066 -9.30 36.08 -42.86
CA THR A 1066 -10.55 35.59 -42.30
C THR A 1066 -10.25 34.37 -41.42
N ILE A 1067 -10.73 34.41 -40.19
CA ILE A 1067 -10.59 33.35 -39.20
C ILE A 1067 -11.93 32.62 -39.10
N SER A 1068 -11.94 31.34 -39.43
CA SER A 1068 -13.08 30.45 -39.20
C SER A 1068 -12.94 29.80 -37.84
N PHE A 1069 -14.00 29.85 -37.03
CA PHE A 1069 -14.04 29.16 -35.76
C PHE A 1069 -14.21 27.64 -35.98
N PRO A 1070 -13.53 26.77 -35.19
CA PRO A 1070 -13.67 25.32 -35.21
C PRO A 1070 -15.13 24.85 -35.17
N MET A 1071 -15.97 25.58 -34.45
CA MET A 1071 -17.41 25.41 -34.46
C MET A 1071 -18.13 26.76 -34.38
N ALA A 1072 -19.38 26.82 -34.83
CA ALA A 1072 -20.19 28.02 -34.66
C ALA A 1072 -20.61 28.18 -33.20
N PHE A 1073 -20.51 29.40 -32.65
CA PHE A 1073 -21.15 29.70 -31.36
C PHE A 1073 -22.67 29.63 -31.52
N PRO A 1074 -23.41 28.84 -30.71
CA PRO A 1074 -24.84 28.61 -30.89
C PRO A 1074 -25.70 29.88 -30.93
N ASN A 1075 -25.33 30.92 -30.18
CA ASN A 1075 -26.10 32.16 -30.03
C ASN A 1075 -25.31 33.43 -30.33
N VAL A 1076 -24.05 33.57 -29.91
CA VAL A 1076 -23.25 34.78 -30.17
C VAL A 1076 -21.76 34.57 -29.85
N CYS A 1077 -20.89 35.21 -30.64
CA CYS A 1077 -19.50 35.44 -30.22
C CYS A 1077 -19.47 36.65 -29.28
N LEU A 1078 -19.21 36.41 -27.99
CA LEU A 1078 -19.15 37.47 -26.96
C LEU A 1078 -17.87 38.28 -27.05
N SER A 1079 -16.74 37.63 -27.36
CA SER A 1079 -15.44 38.29 -27.43
C SER A 1079 -14.53 37.58 -28.43
N PHE A 1080 -13.72 38.34 -29.15
CA PHE A 1080 -12.66 37.86 -30.02
C PHE A 1080 -11.40 38.71 -29.81
N SER A 1081 -10.25 38.05 -29.70
CA SER A 1081 -8.94 38.65 -29.53
C SER A 1081 -7.96 38.01 -30.51
N ALA A 1082 -7.07 38.82 -31.10
CA ALA A 1082 -5.94 38.35 -31.90
C ALA A 1082 -4.64 39.02 -31.40
N THR A 1083 -3.60 38.22 -31.18
CA THR A 1083 -2.30 38.64 -30.65
C THR A 1083 -1.20 38.37 -31.67
N PRO A 1084 -0.38 39.37 -32.04
CA PRO A 1084 0.72 39.19 -32.97
C PRO A 1084 1.78 38.21 -32.46
N TYR A 1085 2.35 37.40 -33.36
CA TYR A 1085 3.42 36.45 -33.06
C TYR A 1085 4.70 36.76 -33.86
N LEU A 1086 5.82 36.86 -33.16
CA LEU A 1086 7.16 36.93 -33.75
C LEU A 1086 7.98 35.75 -33.25
N ASN A 1087 8.56 34.99 -34.18
CA ASN A 1087 9.44 33.87 -33.84
C ASN A 1087 10.81 34.37 -33.35
N THR A 1088 11.21 35.58 -33.73
CA THR A 1088 12.45 36.22 -33.27
C THR A 1088 12.23 37.72 -33.14
N PHE A 1089 12.63 38.29 -31.99
CA PHE A 1089 12.56 39.72 -31.75
C PHE A 1089 13.39 40.49 -32.79
N ASN A 1090 12.79 41.52 -33.39
CA ASN A 1090 13.46 42.42 -34.32
C ASN A 1090 12.72 43.77 -34.32
N ASN A 1091 13.46 44.86 -34.16
CA ASN A 1091 12.95 46.23 -34.09
C ASN A 1091 12.46 46.79 -35.44
N GLU A 1092 12.70 46.07 -36.54
CA GLU A 1092 12.24 46.38 -37.90
C GLU A 1092 10.97 45.57 -38.29
N ARG A 1093 10.52 44.64 -37.44
CA ARG A 1093 9.33 43.80 -37.64
C ARG A 1093 8.13 44.37 -36.87
N ASP A 1094 7.53 45.41 -37.42
CA ASP A 1094 6.51 46.24 -36.75
C ASP A 1094 5.15 46.24 -37.49
N LEU A 1095 4.74 45.07 -37.98
CA LEU A 1095 3.42 44.90 -38.59
C LEU A 1095 2.39 44.60 -37.47
N TRP A 1096 1.52 45.55 -37.16
CA TRP A 1096 0.51 45.37 -36.11
C TRP A 1096 -0.79 44.79 -36.65
N ILE A 1097 -1.59 44.25 -35.71
CA ILE A 1097 -2.83 43.56 -35.99
C ILE A 1097 -4.03 44.38 -35.52
N GLN A 1098 -5.08 44.41 -36.34
CA GLN A 1098 -6.35 45.02 -36.00
C GLN A 1098 -7.49 44.05 -36.33
N ILE A 1099 -8.48 43.99 -35.44
CA ILE A 1099 -9.73 43.28 -35.71
C ILE A 1099 -10.60 44.23 -36.54
N ILE A 1100 -11.12 43.75 -37.67
CA ILE A 1100 -11.94 44.54 -38.57
C ILE A 1100 -13.36 43.96 -38.65
N GLY A 1101 -14.37 44.81 -38.48
CA GLY A 1101 -15.76 44.37 -38.38
C GLY A 1101 -16.09 43.69 -37.04
N GLN A 1102 -17.36 43.28 -36.88
CA GLN A 1102 -17.80 42.53 -35.71
C GLN A 1102 -17.58 41.03 -35.94
N PRO A 1103 -17.00 40.29 -34.97
CA PRO A 1103 -16.97 38.83 -35.00
C PRO A 1103 -18.38 38.26 -35.11
N SER A 1104 -18.56 37.30 -36.01
CA SER A 1104 -19.80 36.54 -36.15
C SER A 1104 -19.76 35.29 -35.26
N GLN A 1105 -20.87 34.56 -35.18
CA GLN A 1105 -20.89 33.22 -34.57
C GLN A 1105 -19.93 32.23 -35.25
N TYR A 1106 -19.52 32.49 -36.49
CA TYR A 1106 -18.77 31.56 -37.34
C TYR A 1106 -17.28 31.92 -37.49
N GLY A 1107 -16.89 33.13 -37.09
CA GLY A 1107 -15.54 33.62 -37.35
C GLY A 1107 -15.37 35.12 -37.21
N ALA A 1108 -14.13 35.59 -37.38
CA ALA A 1108 -13.73 36.98 -37.29
C ALA A 1108 -12.80 37.38 -38.44
N SER A 1109 -12.62 38.68 -38.68
CA SER A 1109 -11.69 39.20 -39.68
C SER A 1109 -10.60 40.03 -39.01
N VAL A 1110 -9.36 39.82 -39.45
CA VAL A 1110 -8.17 40.45 -38.89
C VAL A 1110 -7.35 41.06 -40.01
N ALA A 1111 -7.00 42.33 -39.90
CA ALA A 1111 -6.13 43.05 -40.82
C ALA A 1111 -4.74 43.26 -40.21
N THR A 1112 -3.73 43.25 -41.07
CA THR A 1112 -2.36 43.65 -40.75
C THR A 1112 -2.08 45.02 -41.35
N GLN A 1113 -1.44 45.91 -40.58
CA GLN A 1113 -1.14 47.29 -41.00
C GLN A 1113 0.26 47.71 -40.56
N ALA A 1114 0.89 48.61 -41.32
CA ALA A 1114 2.20 49.20 -41.02
C ALA A 1114 2.17 50.73 -41.15
N ALA A 1115 2.97 51.41 -40.32
CA ALA A 1115 3.04 52.88 -40.36
C ALA A 1115 3.85 53.39 -41.57
N ARG A 1116 4.73 52.54 -42.14
CA ARG A 1116 5.64 52.85 -43.26
C ARG A 1116 5.88 51.58 -44.08
N SER A 1117 6.08 51.72 -45.40
CA SER A 1117 6.21 50.60 -46.34
C SER A 1117 7.43 49.67 -46.11
N ALA A 1118 8.42 50.10 -45.34
CA ALA A 1118 9.63 49.32 -45.06
C ALA A 1118 9.54 48.38 -43.84
N ALA A 1119 8.42 48.38 -43.09
CA ALA A 1119 8.28 47.68 -41.80
C ALA A 1119 7.18 46.59 -41.79
N GLN A 1120 6.91 45.97 -42.95
CA GLN A 1120 5.82 44.99 -43.11
C GLN A 1120 6.33 43.57 -42.84
N ASN A 1121 6.51 43.15 -41.59
CA ASN A 1121 6.85 41.75 -41.32
C ASN A 1121 6.40 41.26 -39.93
N ILE A 1122 5.66 40.14 -39.91
CA ILE A 1122 5.28 39.37 -38.71
C ILE A 1122 5.24 37.88 -39.05
N ASP A 1123 5.48 36.99 -38.08
CA ASP A 1123 5.53 35.53 -38.31
C ASP A 1123 4.17 34.82 -38.08
N GLY A 1124 3.11 35.61 -37.88
CA GLY A 1124 1.73 35.15 -37.73
C GLY A 1124 1.03 35.76 -36.52
N PHE A 1125 -0.01 35.11 -36.03
CA PHE A 1125 -0.78 35.56 -34.86
C PHE A 1125 -1.54 34.42 -34.18
N ASP A 1126 -1.84 34.60 -32.91
CA ASP A 1126 -2.74 33.76 -32.13
C ASP A 1126 -4.09 34.42 -31.98
N TRP A 1127 -5.15 33.64 -31.86
CA TRP A 1127 -6.48 34.17 -31.61
C TRP A 1127 -7.25 33.35 -30.58
N PHE A 1128 -8.14 34.02 -29.87
CA PHE A 1128 -9.01 33.45 -28.85
C PHE A 1128 -10.40 34.06 -28.94
N ALA A 1129 -11.42 33.22 -28.86
CA ALA A 1129 -12.82 33.61 -28.96
C ALA A 1129 -13.64 32.97 -27.83
N VAL A 1130 -14.60 33.73 -27.29
CA VAL A 1130 -15.55 33.27 -26.29
C VAL A 1130 -16.95 33.52 -26.79
N GLY A 1131 -17.83 32.55 -26.67
CA GLY A 1131 -19.22 32.68 -27.07
C GLY A 1131 -20.13 31.68 -26.37
N ARG A 1132 -21.40 31.69 -26.72
CA ARG A 1132 -22.44 30.77 -26.23
C ARG A 1132 -23.52 30.59 -27.27
#